data_AF-A0A496TY92-F1
#
_entry.id   AF-A0A496TY92-F1
#
_cell.length_a   1.000
_cell.length_b   1.000
_cell.length_c   1.000
_cell.angle_alpha   90.00
_cell.angle_beta   90.00
_cell.angle_gamma   90.00
#
_symmetry.space_group_name_H-M   'P 1'
#
loop_
_entity.id
_entity.type
_entity.pdbx_description
1 polymer ?
#
loop_
_entity_poly.entity_id
_entity_poly.type
_entity_poly.pdbx_seq_one_letter_code
_entity_poly.pdbx_strand_id
1 'polypeptide(L)'
;MLSTQLQLDIRVHAHDVIDDHAGGTRNVAPYIVSYNIYDESGYQIGEGSYAHYYKFWLIGPAPSDRGTGVVTQGVGWIYDTNVSTSSDYYYWATNNYSAINGGTDGFLDISQLQEGTKYIVGVFVYDTNVENNYDDKTAWFTIVPTGVGDVFTWYPPTVGTRKITLNWYSENYSQWTEFQIYRSIDGGDSYNYIGSVPYTGNGNYTFTDNNATYNHKYTYKVYTDEFSEPISATPNGGYSPPVPSAPSISLLERRNSYIKLSINSNGSYVSNYKIYYDNDGYPYSNYQTFSAGSDYVLTLTAGTTYYLAAKASNNSGESAYSNEIIDNGWYLEIIGDDPNADVSLGYANGGGVSLFLDNNGLAGEPEGWVQGPWLRKDLLDPIELQPNTVIKWTQFDKAHSLHFALLINDSNGNENWLIYSANADNHWGETGWVNMGDPTRRYNQWETFMPNIRSDYIEEYSVTPQYILAFRVGHFSYTSWDGDHGGTVKNIQVRTNTLDRLETWSGIVNVSGDVIIPSTLTLTLLPGTSVIFTANSDDYDGGMGEYSSNLCELVVKGKLVAQGDPENDPIYFKSSSNSNNPGEWYGIVFENTAEDESELYGCVIKNAKYGIYDYGTNLNIEKNSIIYNQYTGVVCNSYASPTIYDNYIQFNGSWGIWCYDHSSPYIRHNRISDNDSWGLVCSVCSSPQLSGENSSNPYGAN
;
A
#
# COMPACT_ATOMS: atom_id res chain seq x y z
N MET A 1 17.33 -8.11 63.53
CA MET A 1 17.39 -9.24 64.48
C MET A 1 15.97 -9.55 64.88
N LEU A 2 15.29 -10.35 64.07
CA LEU A 2 14.00 -10.93 64.43
C LEU A 2 14.35 -12.14 65.31
N SER A 3 13.84 -12.16 66.54
CA SER A 3 13.95 -13.34 67.41
C SER A 3 13.07 -14.43 66.80
N THR A 4 13.65 -15.49 66.26
CA THR A 4 12.89 -16.68 65.85
C THR A 4 12.26 -17.30 67.09
N GLN A 5 10.92 -17.39 67.11
CA GLN A 5 10.18 -18.04 68.19
C GLN A 5 10.06 -19.53 67.87
N LEU A 6 10.66 -20.40 68.70
CA LEU A 6 10.41 -21.84 68.65
C LEU A 6 9.31 -22.21 69.65
N GLN A 7 8.31 -22.96 69.19
CA GLN A 7 7.19 -23.43 69.99
C GLN A 7 7.32 -24.95 70.24
N LEU A 8 7.36 -25.34 71.52
CA LEU A 8 7.45 -26.73 71.94
C LEU A 8 6.08 -27.24 72.44
N ASP A 9 5.51 -28.23 71.77
CA ASP A 9 4.25 -28.89 72.17
C ASP A 9 4.56 -30.21 72.89
N ILE A 10 4.17 -30.33 74.16
CA ILE A 10 4.31 -31.56 74.95
C ILE A 10 2.91 -32.08 75.25
N ARG A 11 2.56 -33.24 74.69
CA ARG A 11 1.26 -33.90 74.92
C ARG A 11 1.37 -35.15 75.78
N VAL A 12 0.42 -35.32 76.68
CA VAL A 12 0.33 -36.49 77.55
C VAL A 12 -1.03 -37.16 77.34
N HIS A 13 -1.05 -38.31 76.67
CA HIS A 13 -2.29 -39.03 76.37
C HIS A 13 -2.58 -40.16 77.36
N ALA A 14 -3.81 -40.17 77.89
CA ALA A 14 -4.39 -41.26 78.68
C ALA A 14 -5.35 -42.08 77.81
N HIS A 15 -5.26 -43.42 77.83
CA HIS A 15 -6.18 -44.30 77.08
C HIS A 15 -7.29 -44.83 78.00
N ASP A 16 -8.55 -44.70 77.56
CA ASP A 16 -9.77 -45.21 78.23
C ASP A 16 -9.87 -46.74 78.23
N VAL A 17 -10.26 -47.36 79.37
CA VAL A 17 -10.83 -48.72 79.43
C VAL A 17 -11.93 -48.84 80.51
N ILE A 18 -12.94 -49.64 80.15
CA ILE A 18 -14.27 -49.91 80.70
C ILE A 18 -14.29 -50.98 81.83
N ASP A 19 -15.26 -50.81 82.74
CA ASP A 19 -16.13 -51.77 83.48
C ASP A 19 -15.86 -52.44 84.86
N ASP A 20 -17.00 -52.49 85.56
CA ASP A 20 -17.65 -53.48 86.42
C ASP A 20 -16.94 -54.27 87.56
N HIS A 21 -17.65 -54.27 88.69
CA HIS A 21 -17.67 -55.18 89.85
C HIS A 21 -16.46 -55.32 90.81
N ALA A 22 -16.74 -54.84 92.03
CA ALA A 22 -16.53 -55.44 93.36
C ALA A 22 -15.22 -56.19 93.66
N GLY A 23 -14.37 -55.53 94.47
CA GLY A 23 -13.40 -56.20 95.33
C GLY A 23 -11.94 -55.88 95.01
N GLY A 24 -11.44 -54.79 95.58
CA GLY A 24 -10.06 -54.59 96.02
C GLY A 24 -8.92 -55.30 95.26
N THR A 25 -8.62 -54.87 94.03
CA THR A 25 -7.26 -54.89 93.44
C THR A 25 -7.21 -53.89 92.28
N ARG A 26 -6.32 -52.88 92.35
CA ARG A 26 -6.18 -51.83 91.31
C ARG A 26 -5.29 -52.33 90.17
N ASN A 27 -5.86 -52.63 89.01
CA ASN A 27 -5.09 -52.77 87.76
C ASN A 27 -4.72 -51.39 87.18
N VAL A 28 -3.55 -51.32 86.54
CA VAL A 28 -2.91 -50.08 86.06
C VAL A 28 -2.98 -50.03 84.53
N ALA A 29 -3.54 -48.95 83.96
CA ALA A 29 -3.51 -48.72 82.51
C ALA A 29 -2.24 -47.91 82.12
N PRO A 30 -1.63 -48.17 80.94
CA PRO A 30 -0.44 -47.45 80.47
C PRO A 30 -0.78 -46.03 79.95
N TYR A 31 0.14 -45.08 80.17
CA TYR A 31 0.11 -43.72 79.58
C TYR A 31 1.32 -43.56 78.64
N ILE A 32 1.14 -42.82 77.54
CA ILE A 32 2.23 -42.44 76.62
C ILE A 32 2.39 -40.92 76.67
N VAL A 33 3.60 -40.45 76.98
CA VAL A 33 4.00 -39.05 76.78
C VAL A 33 4.60 -38.93 75.40
N SER A 34 4.05 -38.06 74.56
CA SER A 34 4.54 -37.77 73.21
C SER A 34 4.78 -36.28 73.07
N TYR A 35 5.91 -35.87 72.51
CA TYR A 35 6.17 -34.46 72.22
C TYR A 35 6.35 -34.23 70.73
N ASN A 36 5.90 -33.07 70.27
CA ASN A 36 6.07 -32.58 68.90
C ASN A 36 6.70 -31.19 68.95
N ILE A 37 7.65 -30.93 68.07
CA ILE A 37 8.29 -29.61 67.96
C ILE A 37 7.79 -28.95 66.69
N TYR A 38 7.37 -27.69 66.78
CA TYR A 38 6.91 -26.91 65.63
C TYR A 38 7.76 -25.65 65.45
N ASP A 39 7.96 -25.24 64.20
CA ASP A 39 8.51 -23.91 63.91
C ASP A 39 7.44 -22.80 63.98
N GLU A 40 7.85 -21.56 63.77
CA GLU A 40 6.98 -20.37 63.82
C GLU A 40 5.86 -20.36 62.75
N SER A 41 5.96 -21.21 61.73
CA SER A 41 4.93 -21.38 60.69
C SER A 41 3.91 -22.48 61.04
N GLY A 42 4.15 -23.22 62.13
CA GLY A 42 3.34 -24.35 62.56
C GLY A 42 3.73 -25.69 61.91
N TYR A 43 4.89 -25.76 61.25
CA TYR A 43 5.39 -27.00 60.64
C TYR A 43 6.12 -27.87 61.65
N GLN A 44 5.84 -29.18 61.67
CA GLN A 44 6.41 -30.12 62.64
C GLN A 44 7.85 -30.50 62.27
N ILE A 45 8.79 -30.17 63.15
CA ILE A 45 10.24 -30.36 62.95
C ILE A 45 10.85 -31.45 63.86
N GLY A 46 10.06 -32.10 64.72
CA GLY A 46 10.51 -33.26 65.51
C GLY A 46 9.41 -33.96 66.30
N GLU A 47 9.57 -35.25 66.59
CA GLU A 47 8.65 -36.06 67.42
C GLU A 47 9.37 -37.11 68.29
N GLY A 48 8.73 -37.55 69.39
CA GLY A 48 9.18 -38.69 70.22
C GLY A 48 8.15 -39.15 71.26
N SER A 49 8.21 -40.41 71.72
CA SER A 49 7.25 -40.96 72.70
C SER A 49 7.83 -41.94 73.74
N TYR A 50 7.34 -41.92 74.99
CA TYR A 50 7.69 -42.86 76.08
C TYR A 50 6.46 -43.37 76.84
N ALA A 51 6.44 -44.63 77.29
CA ALA A 51 5.26 -45.27 77.91
C ALA A 51 5.55 -45.96 79.26
N HIS A 52 5.13 -45.41 80.41
CA HIS A 52 5.16 -46.12 81.72
C HIS A 52 4.16 -45.55 82.78
N TYR A 53 3.79 -46.39 83.75
CA TYR A 53 2.57 -46.43 84.60
C TYR A 53 2.49 -45.48 85.83
N TYR A 54 1.48 -44.60 85.99
CA TYR A 54 1.08 -43.99 87.29
C TYR A 54 -0.40 -43.56 87.39
N LYS A 55 -0.91 -43.40 88.64
CA LYS A 55 -2.32 -43.12 89.04
C LYS A 55 -2.55 -41.63 89.35
N PHE A 56 -3.77 -41.11 89.08
CA PHE A 56 -4.27 -39.82 89.61
C PHE A 56 -5.44 -40.04 90.59
N TRP A 57 -5.64 -39.16 91.59
CA TRP A 57 -6.95 -38.62 92.05
C TRP A 57 -6.75 -37.52 93.14
N LEU A 58 -7.52 -36.41 92.99
CA LEU A 58 -7.66 -35.18 93.81
C LEU A 58 -8.28 -35.40 95.20
N ILE A 59 -7.82 -34.68 96.26
CA ILE A 59 -8.65 -34.27 97.44
C ILE A 59 -8.11 -32.97 98.12
N GLY A 60 -8.93 -31.92 98.27
CA GLY A 60 -8.77 -30.82 99.27
C GLY A 60 -9.73 -31.03 100.47
N PRO A 61 -10.00 -30.11 101.44
CA PRO A 61 -9.43 -28.80 101.79
C PRO A 61 -8.82 -28.75 103.24
N ALA A 62 -8.32 -27.56 103.64
CA ALA A 62 -7.66 -27.18 104.91
C ALA A 62 -8.52 -27.34 106.20
N PRO A 63 -8.09 -26.94 107.44
CA PRO A 63 -6.76 -26.72 108.06
C PRO A 63 -6.59 -27.45 109.43
N SER A 64 -5.36 -27.68 109.91
CA SER A 64 -5.07 -27.66 111.36
C SER A 64 -3.57 -27.50 111.65
N ASP A 65 -3.26 -26.30 112.12
CA ASP A 65 -2.19 -25.89 113.06
C ASP A 65 -0.73 -26.32 112.84
N ARG A 66 0.28 -25.43 112.74
CA ARG A 66 0.43 -23.95 112.67
C ARG A 66 1.96 -23.73 112.61
N GLY A 67 2.60 -22.99 111.70
CA GLY A 67 2.15 -22.24 110.54
C GLY A 67 3.02 -22.58 109.32
N THR A 68 2.32 -23.08 108.30
CA THR A 68 2.69 -23.31 106.90
C THR A 68 3.13 -22.00 106.23
N GLY A 69 4.06 -21.95 105.28
CA GLY A 69 4.23 -22.79 104.10
C GLY A 69 4.47 -21.78 102.97
N VAL A 70 5.73 -21.46 102.67
CA VAL A 70 6.45 -21.97 101.50
C VAL A 70 5.56 -22.01 100.27
N VAL A 71 5.75 -20.98 99.46
CA VAL A 71 5.34 -20.88 98.07
C VAL A 71 6.04 -22.00 97.30
N THR A 72 5.32 -23.01 96.81
CA THR A 72 5.87 -23.94 95.81
C THR A 72 5.83 -23.27 94.45
N GLN A 73 6.95 -22.66 94.08
CA GLN A 73 7.29 -22.20 92.73
C GLN A 73 7.86 -23.39 91.95
N GLY A 74 7.33 -23.69 90.77
CA GLY A 74 8.00 -24.57 89.80
C GLY A 74 8.98 -23.74 88.96
N VAL A 75 10.24 -24.18 88.87
CA VAL A 75 11.31 -23.52 88.11
C VAL A 75 11.91 -24.52 87.13
N GLY A 76 11.90 -24.20 85.83
CA GLY A 76 12.65 -24.92 84.79
C GLY A 76 14.00 -24.26 84.53
N TRP A 77 15.01 -25.03 84.12
CA TRP A 77 16.37 -24.53 83.84
C TRP A 77 16.80 -24.87 82.41
N ILE A 78 17.50 -23.96 81.75
CA ILE A 78 18.15 -24.16 80.43
C ILE A 78 19.64 -23.86 80.59
N TYR A 79 20.51 -24.67 79.99
CA TYR A 79 21.96 -24.44 79.99
C TYR A 79 22.56 -24.53 78.58
N ASP A 80 23.50 -23.62 78.30
CA ASP A 80 24.31 -23.59 77.08
C ASP A 80 25.51 -24.55 77.22
N THR A 81 25.73 -25.42 76.23
CA THR A 81 26.80 -26.42 76.26
C THR A 81 28.12 -25.94 75.64
N ASN A 82 28.15 -24.75 75.04
CA ASN A 82 29.33 -24.20 74.36
C ASN A 82 30.22 -23.30 75.25
N VAL A 83 29.88 -23.12 76.53
CA VAL A 83 30.69 -22.32 77.47
C VAL A 83 31.50 -23.23 78.40
N SER A 84 32.83 -23.21 78.27
CA SER A 84 33.74 -24.04 79.06
C SER A 84 33.86 -23.57 80.51
N THR A 85 33.34 -24.38 81.43
CA THR A 85 33.71 -24.55 82.85
C THR A 85 34.21 -23.32 83.63
N SER A 86 33.30 -22.65 84.31
CA SER A 86 33.29 -22.38 85.76
C SER A 86 32.42 -21.14 86.00
N SER A 87 31.53 -21.21 86.99
CA SER A 87 30.52 -20.22 87.39
C SER A 87 29.25 -20.11 86.53
N ASP A 88 28.18 -20.67 87.10
CA ASP A 88 26.75 -20.44 86.91
C ASP A 88 26.37 -19.11 86.23
N TYR A 89 26.12 -19.15 84.92
CA TYR A 89 25.28 -18.17 84.24
C TYR A 89 23.96 -18.83 83.85
N TYR A 90 23.01 -18.71 84.76
CA TYR A 90 21.61 -19.04 84.53
C TYR A 90 20.97 -17.93 83.69
N TYR A 91 20.64 -18.21 82.43
CA TYR A 91 19.75 -17.33 81.69
C TYR A 91 18.34 -17.52 82.26
N TRP A 92 17.93 -16.59 83.12
CA TRP A 92 16.55 -16.50 83.56
C TRP A 92 15.70 -15.97 82.41
N ALA A 93 15.01 -16.86 81.70
CA ALA A 93 13.82 -16.46 80.94
C ALA A 93 12.72 -16.13 81.96
N THR A 94 12.75 -14.91 82.51
CA THR A 94 11.68 -14.40 83.37
C THR A 94 10.45 -14.08 82.53
N ASN A 95 9.66 -15.09 82.19
CA ASN A 95 8.27 -14.88 81.82
C ASN A 95 7.40 -15.75 82.74
N ASN A 96 6.74 -15.07 83.69
CA ASN A 96 5.76 -15.65 84.59
C ASN A 96 4.67 -16.34 83.76
N TYR A 97 4.48 -17.65 83.90
CA TYR A 97 3.15 -18.24 83.68
C TYR A 97 2.81 -19.32 84.70
N SER A 98 1.51 -19.30 84.98
CA SER A 98 0.72 -19.98 85.97
C SER A 98 0.76 -21.50 85.87
N ALA A 99 0.88 -22.16 87.03
CA ALA A 99 0.59 -23.58 87.21
C ALA A 99 -0.78 -23.93 86.60
N ILE A 100 -0.80 -24.90 85.68
CA ILE A 100 -2.03 -25.45 85.11
C ILE A 100 -2.47 -26.62 86.00
N ASN A 101 -3.61 -26.44 86.66
CA ASN A 101 -4.26 -27.46 87.49
C ASN A 101 -5.37 -28.14 86.67
N GLY A 102 -5.33 -29.47 86.59
CA GLY A 102 -6.36 -30.27 85.93
C GLY A 102 -6.03 -30.56 84.46
N GLY A 103 -6.16 -31.83 84.05
CA GLY A 103 -5.69 -32.31 82.76
C GLY A 103 -6.30 -31.59 81.55
N THR A 104 -5.43 -30.99 80.75
CA THR A 104 -5.32 -30.97 79.27
C THR A 104 -4.02 -30.21 78.91
N ASP A 105 -3.49 -30.43 77.71
CA ASP A 105 -2.17 -30.00 77.19
C ASP A 105 -1.65 -28.61 77.64
N GLY A 106 -0.32 -28.49 77.83
CA GLY A 106 0.35 -27.24 78.22
C GLY A 106 1.48 -26.86 77.26
N PHE A 107 1.55 -25.59 76.88
CA PHE A 107 2.53 -25.05 75.92
C PHE A 107 3.60 -24.21 76.63
N LEU A 108 4.86 -24.33 76.18
CA LEU A 108 5.97 -23.50 76.63
C LEU A 108 6.70 -22.89 75.41
N ASP A 109 6.60 -21.57 75.26
CA ASP A 109 7.35 -20.83 74.25
C ASP A 109 8.71 -20.40 74.81
N ILE A 110 9.80 -20.70 74.08
CA ILE A 110 11.17 -20.33 74.46
C ILE A 110 11.72 -19.39 73.39
N SER A 111 11.55 -18.08 73.60
CA SER A 111 11.85 -17.04 72.61
C SER A 111 13.28 -16.44 72.68
N GLN A 112 14.19 -17.06 73.43
CA GLN A 112 15.51 -16.49 73.74
C GLN A 112 16.70 -17.35 73.28
N LEU A 113 16.48 -18.35 72.43
CA LEU A 113 17.56 -19.23 71.96
C LEU A 113 18.42 -18.54 70.89
N GLN A 114 19.73 -18.76 70.93
CA GLN A 114 20.66 -18.24 69.92
C GLN A 114 20.85 -19.24 68.77
N GLU A 115 20.84 -18.71 67.55
CA GLU A 115 21.06 -19.46 66.32
C GLU A 115 22.42 -20.17 66.30
N GLY A 116 22.46 -21.40 65.77
CA GLY A 116 23.66 -22.23 65.66
C GLY A 116 24.20 -22.80 66.98
N THR A 117 23.56 -22.49 68.11
CA THR A 117 24.00 -22.93 69.44
C THR A 117 23.29 -24.20 69.87
N LYS A 118 24.06 -25.20 70.34
CA LYS A 118 23.52 -26.47 70.78
C LYS A 118 23.02 -26.36 72.23
N TYR A 119 21.71 -26.49 72.41
CA TYR A 119 21.07 -26.51 73.72
C TYR A 119 20.65 -27.91 74.11
N ILE A 120 20.76 -28.21 75.40
CA ILE A 120 20.14 -29.38 76.02
C ILE A 120 18.97 -28.89 76.86
N VAL A 121 17.78 -29.40 76.58
CA VAL A 121 16.55 -29.05 77.29
C VAL A 121 16.16 -30.22 78.18
N GLY A 122 15.94 -29.95 79.47
CA GLY A 122 15.48 -30.91 80.47
C GLY A 122 14.08 -30.55 80.96
N VAL A 123 13.13 -31.49 80.88
CA VAL A 123 11.78 -31.31 81.44
C VAL A 123 11.66 -32.12 82.73
N PHE A 124 11.22 -31.46 83.80
CA PHE A 124 11.02 -32.07 85.12
C PHE A 124 9.54 -32.03 85.50
N VAL A 125 9.04 -33.15 86.03
CA VAL A 125 7.68 -33.27 86.57
C VAL A 125 7.80 -33.58 88.06
N TYR A 126 7.15 -32.78 88.91
CA TYR A 126 7.23 -32.91 90.37
C TYR A 126 5.91 -33.44 90.94
N ASP A 127 5.99 -34.43 91.85
CA ASP A 127 4.87 -34.90 92.67
C ASP A 127 5.04 -34.36 94.10
N THR A 128 4.08 -33.58 94.60
CA THR A 128 4.16 -32.94 95.92
C THR A 128 3.83 -33.87 97.09
N ASN A 129 3.48 -35.15 96.87
CA ASN A 129 2.98 -36.04 97.93
C ASN A 129 3.94 -37.12 98.43
N VAL A 130 5.25 -37.01 98.18
CA VAL A 130 6.25 -37.92 98.76
C VAL A 130 7.35 -37.11 99.46
N GLU A 131 7.37 -37.12 100.80
CA GLU A 131 8.48 -36.58 101.59
C GLU A 131 9.78 -37.32 101.22
N ASN A 132 10.75 -36.56 100.69
CA ASN A 132 12.16 -36.92 100.56
C ASN A 132 12.51 -38.10 99.64
N ASN A 133 11.91 -38.17 98.45
CA ASN A 133 12.54 -38.88 97.33
C ASN A 133 12.38 -38.08 96.03
N TYR A 134 13.46 -37.42 95.61
CA TYR A 134 13.59 -36.87 94.26
C TYR A 134 13.71 -38.05 93.28
N ASP A 135 12.58 -38.52 92.72
CA ASP A 135 12.65 -39.40 91.55
C ASP A 135 12.82 -38.50 90.31
N ASP A 136 14.08 -38.09 90.06
CA ASP A 136 14.51 -37.31 88.90
C ASP A 136 14.27 -38.11 87.61
N LYS A 137 13.07 -38.00 87.02
CA LYS A 137 12.81 -38.56 85.69
C LYS A 137 12.80 -37.46 84.65
N THR A 138 14.01 -37.13 84.22
CA THR A 138 14.33 -36.08 83.26
C THR A 138 14.33 -36.63 81.84
N ALA A 139 13.56 -36.01 80.94
CA ALA A 139 13.76 -36.19 79.50
C ALA A 139 14.74 -35.13 79.01
N TRP A 140 15.87 -35.57 78.44
CA TRP A 140 16.87 -34.70 77.85
C TRP A 140 16.80 -34.80 76.33
N PHE A 141 16.71 -33.68 75.64
CA PHE A 141 16.86 -33.64 74.19
C PHE A 141 17.75 -32.46 73.78
N THR A 142 18.41 -32.64 72.64
CA THR A 142 19.29 -31.63 72.06
C THR A 142 18.54 -30.88 70.98
N ILE A 143 18.62 -29.55 70.98
CA ILE A 143 18.17 -28.70 69.87
C ILE A 143 19.33 -27.82 69.39
N VAL A 144 19.40 -27.59 68.08
CA VAL A 144 20.25 -26.57 67.48
C VAL A 144 19.31 -25.67 66.69
N PRO A 145 19.03 -24.44 67.14
CA PRO A 145 18.21 -23.50 66.40
C PRO A 145 18.95 -23.15 65.11
N THR A 146 18.45 -23.63 63.96
CA THR A 146 18.96 -23.24 62.64
C THR A 146 18.08 -22.11 62.14
N GLY A 147 18.63 -20.89 62.05
CA GLY A 147 18.02 -19.87 61.21
C GLY A 147 18.26 -20.32 59.79
N VAL A 148 17.19 -20.55 59.05
CA VAL A 148 17.27 -20.80 57.62
C VAL A 148 17.49 -19.43 56.99
N GLY A 149 18.69 -19.20 56.51
CA GLY A 149 19.12 -17.93 55.94
C GLY A 149 20.12 -18.20 54.83
N ASP A 150 19.62 -18.73 53.72
CA ASP A 150 20.32 -18.72 52.44
C ASP A 150 20.82 -17.30 52.13
N VAL A 151 22.11 -17.16 51.83
CA VAL A 151 22.63 -15.90 51.28
C VAL A 151 22.37 -15.90 49.78
N PHE A 152 21.10 -15.71 49.40
CA PHE A 152 20.68 -15.45 48.01
C PHE A 152 20.59 -13.94 47.79
N THR A 153 21.59 -13.34 47.15
CA THR A 153 21.61 -11.89 46.92
C THR A 153 21.31 -11.57 45.46
N TRP A 154 20.17 -10.90 45.23
CA TRP A 154 19.83 -10.37 43.92
C TRP A 154 20.71 -9.17 43.54
N TYR A 155 21.15 -9.15 42.28
CA TYR A 155 21.55 -7.92 41.62
C TYR A 155 20.36 -7.34 40.83
N PRO A 156 20.32 -6.01 40.61
CA PRO A 156 19.30 -5.39 39.75
C PRO A 156 19.25 -6.09 38.38
N PRO A 157 18.05 -6.53 37.91
CA PRO A 157 17.93 -7.17 36.62
C PRO A 157 18.33 -6.21 35.51
N THR A 158 19.04 -6.71 34.50
CA THR A 158 19.31 -5.91 33.29
C THR A 158 18.17 -6.08 32.30
N VAL A 159 17.53 -4.97 31.95
CA VAL A 159 16.37 -4.95 31.04
C VAL A 159 16.80 -4.64 29.61
N GLY A 160 16.28 -5.43 28.66
CA GLY A 160 16.33 -5.18 27.22
C GLY A 160 14.92 -5.12 26.64
N THR A 161 14.79 -4.94 25.33
CA THR A 161 13.50 -4.70 24.64
C THR A 161 12.45 -5.80 24.86
N ARG A 162 12.89 -7.05 24.97
CA ARG A 162 12.07 -8.26 25.19
C ARG A 162 12.85 -9.31 25.99
N LYS A 163 13.78 -8.82 26.81
CA LYS A 163 14.79 -9.63 27.49
C LYS A 163 14.95 -9.13 28.92
N ILE A 164 15.00 -10.04 29.87
CA ILE A 164 15.37 -9.75 31.26
C ILE A 164 16.52 -10.66 31.64
N THR A 165 17.63 -10.07 32.08
CA THR A 165 18.77 -10.82 32.58
C THR A 165 18.79 -10.73 34.09
N LEU A 166 18.52 -11.86 34.73
CA LEU A 166 18.59 -12.08 36.16
C LEU A 166 20.05 -12.37 36.53
N ASN A 167 20.56 -11.70 37.55
CA ASN A 167 21.90 -11.96 38.09
C ASN A 167 21.78 -12.07 39.60
N TRP A 168 22.41 -13.09 40.18
CA TRP A 168 22.42 -13.28 41.63
C TRP A 168 23.75 -13.88 42.08
N TYR A 169 24.00 -13.75 43.38
CA TYR A 169 25.11 -14.38 44.08
C TYR A 169 24.58 -15.42 45.07
N SER A 170 25.29 -16.54 45.21
CA SER A 170 24.93 -17.65 46.09
C SER A 170 26.15 -18.18 46.87
N GLU A 171 26.00 -18.35 48.19
CA GLU A 171 27.01 -18.91 49.08
C GLU A 171 26.67 -20.36 49.53
N ASN A 172 27.69 -21.24 49.55
CA ASN A 172 27.77 -22.60 50.11
C ASN A 172 26.48 -23.36 50.52
N TYR A 173 26.10 -24.36 49.69
CA TYR A 173 25.40 -25.56 50.18
C TYR A 173 25.84 -26.81 49.41
N SER A 174 26.12 -27.90 50.12
CA SER A 174 26.79 -29.08 49.53
C SER A 174 25.88 -30.05 48.77
N GLN A 175 24.57 -29.77 48.69
CA GLN A 175 23.57 -30.69 48.15
C GLN A 175 22.77 -30.15 46.95
N TRP A 176 22.97 -28.90 46.52
CA TRP A 176 22.24 -28.33 45.37
C TRP A 176 22.85 -28.78 44.03
N THR A 177 21.98 -29.05 43.05
CA THR A 177 22.38 -29.46 41.69
C THR A 177 22.08 -28.38 40.65
N GLU A 178 21.02 -27.60 40.82
CA GLU A 178 20.60 -26.52 39.93
C GLU A 178 19.76 -25.46 40.66
N PHE A 179 19.63 -24.29 40.03
CA PHE A 179 18.68 -23.24 40.34
C PHE A 179 17.53 -23.30 39.35
N GLN A 180 16.31 -23.55 39.81
CA GLN A 180 15.11 -23.54 38.98
C GLN A 180 14.49 -22.14 38.95
N ILE A 181 14.25 -21.59 37.77
CA ILE A 181 13.80 -20.22 37.59
C ILE A 181 12.31 -20.23 37.30
N TYR A 182 11.57 -19.47 38.11
CA TYR A 182 10.13 -19.32 38.01
C TYR A 182 9.75 -17.88 37.69
N ARG A 183 8.73 -17.70 36.85
CA ARG A 183 8.25 -16.39 36.40
C ARG A 183 6.75 -16.24 36.60
N SER A 184 6.36 -15.10 37.14
CA SER A 184 4.99 -14.61 37.24
C SER A 184 4.74 -13.49 36.24
N ILE A 185 3.57 -13.51 35.63
CA ILE A 185 3.07 -12.45 34.75
C ILE A 185 2.02 -11.55 35.43
N ASP A 186 1.53 -11.99 36.60
CA ASP A 186 0.41 -11.39 37.35
C ASP A 186 0.90 -10.76 38.66
N GLY A 187 2.06 -10.09 38.63
CA GLY A 187 2.57 -9.36 39.79
C GLY A 187 3.08 -10.22 40.96
N GLY A 188 3.13 -11.55 40.82
CA GLY A 188 3.61 -12.47 41.85
C GLY A 188 2.55 -13.41 42.42
N ASP A 189 1.32 -13.39 41.91
CA ASP A 189 0.22 -14.24 42.40
C ASP A 189 0.38 -15.71 41.99
N SER A 190 0.91 -15.97 40.80
CA SER A 190 1.17 -17.31 40.27
C SER A 190 2.51 -17.39 39.56
N TYR A 191 3.24 -18.50 39.70
CA TYR A 191 4.59 -18.69 39.14
C TYR A 191 4.66 -19.94 38.26
N ASN A 192 5.26 -19.79 37.08
CA ASN A 192 5.51 -20.88 36.14
C ASN A 192 7.01 -21.11 35.98
N TYR A 193 7.43 -22.38 35.90
CA TYR A 193 8.82 -22.75 35.61
C TYR A 193 9.22 -22.31 34.19
N ILE A 194 10.39 -21.68 34.04
CA ILE A 194 10.86 -21.16 32.74
C ILE A 194 12.29 -21.60 32.36
N GLY A 195 13.00 -22.32 33.23
CA GLY A 195 14.33 -22.86 32.94
C GLY A 195 15.14 -23.08 34.21
N SER A 196 16.37 -23.60 34.07
CA SER A 196 17.28 -23.78 35.20
C SER A 196 18.72 -23.38 34.87
N VAL A 197 19.52 -23.14 35.92
CA VAL A 197 20.96 -22.86 35.85
C VAL A 197 21.70 -23.87 36.74
N PRO A 198 22.66 -24.67 36.21
CA PRO A 198 23.41 -25.63 37.03
C PRO A 198 24.15 -24.97 38.20
N TYR A 199 24.11 -25.59 39.38
CA TYR A 199 24.88 -25.15 40.53
C TYR A 199 26.33 -25.62 40.43
N THR A 200 27.27 -24.69 40.59
CA THR A 200 28.71 -24.93 40.45
C THR A 200 29.51 -24.59 41.71
N GLY A 201 28.81 -24.36 42.84
CA GLY A 201 29.39 -23.92 44.10
C GLY A 201 29.17 -22.43 44.39
N ASN A 202 29.92 -21.89 45.33
CA ASN A 202 29.84 -20.47 45.68
C ASN A 202 30.22 -19.57 44.48
N GLY A 203 29.35 -18.65 44.08
CA GLY A 203 29.63 -17.74 42.96
C GLY A 203 28.45 -16.91 42.46
N ASN A 204 28.72 -16.19 41.36
CA ASN A 204 27.72 -15.42 40.62
C ASN A 204 27.06 -16.27 39.53
N TYR A 205 25.76 -16.10 39.39
CA TYR A 205 24.94 -16.82 38.43
C TYR A 205 24.09 -15.85 37.62
N THR A 206 23.80 -16.25 36.38
CA THR A 206 23.03 -15.45 35.43
C THR A 206 22.02 -16.33 34.71
N PHE A 207 20.79 -15.83 34.59
CA PHE A 207 19.76 -16.41 33.73
C PHE A 207 19.17 -15.32 32.83
N THR A 208 18.95 -15.65 31.55
CA THR A 208 18.32 -14.73 30.61
C THR A 208 16.94 -15.25 30.19
N ASP A 209 15.89 -14.51 30.54
CA ASP A 209 14.56 -14.67 29.95
C ASP A 209 14.50 -13.91 28.62
N ASN A 210 14.56 -14.64 27.49
CA ASN A 210 14.43 -14.07 26.14
C ASN A 210 12.98 -13.97 25.65
N ASN A 211 12.01 -14.36 26.47
CA ASN A 211 10.60 -14.47 26.11
C ASN A 211 9.72 -13.43 26.80
N ALA A 212 10.31 -12.35 27.33
CA ALA A 212 9.58 -11.28 27.99
C ALA A 212 8.92 -10.34 26.96
N THR A 213 7.70 -9.87 27.23
CA THR A 213 7.02 -8.87 26.39
C THR A 213 7.41 -7.46 26.82
N TYR A 214 7.46 -6.54 25.84
CA TYR A 214 7.78 -5.14 26.07
C TYR A 214 6.75 -4.47 27.00
N ASN A 215 7.22 -3.65 27.94
CA ASN A 215 6.41 -2.89 28.89
C ASN A 215 5.48 -3.73 29.78
N HIS A 216 5.74 -5.04 29.90
CA HIS A 216 5.04 -5.93 30.83
C HIS A 216 5.90 -6.20 32.05
N LYS A 217 5.37 -5.98 33.25
CA LYS A 217 6.11 -6.25 34.49
C LYS A 217 6.10 -7.75 34.77
N TYR A 218 7.28 -8.34 34.91
CA TYR A 218 7.46 -9.72 35.32
C TYR A 218 8.04 -9.79 36.73
N THR A 219 7.67 -10.82 37.49
CA THR A 219 8.24 -11.12 38.80
C THR A 219 8.87 -12.51 38.77
N TYR A 220 10.06 -12.67 39.32
CA TYR A 220 10.84 -13.90 39.26
C TYR A 220 11.20 -14.41 40.65
N LYS A 221 11.28 -15.73 40.77
CA LYS A 221 11.83 -16.43 41.92
C LYS A 221 12.80 -17.51 41.45
N VAL A 222 13.77 -17.83 42.29
CA VAL A 222 14.67 -18.97 42.11
C VAL A 222 14.35 -20.01 43.16
N TYR A 223 14.31 -21.28 42.77
CA TYR A 223 14.04 -22.41 43.63
C TYR A 223 15.24 -23.36 43.64
N THR A 224 15.65 -23.76 44.84
CA THR A 224 16.62 -24.85 45.11
C THR A 224 15.90 -25.93 45.92
N ASP A 225 15.76 -25.69 47.21
CA ASP A 225 15.00 -26.41 48.23
C ASP A 225 13.91 -25.51 48.82
N GLU A 226 14.16 -24.19 48.87
CA GLU A 226 13.17 -23.14 49.10
C GLU A 226 13.13 -22.08 47.98
N PHE A 227 12.11 -21.23 48.01
CA PHE A 227 11.96 -20.14 47.04
C PHE A 227 12.66 -18.88 47.55
N SER A 228 13.47 -18.25 46.69
CA SER A 228 14.03 -16.93 46.94
C SER A 228 12.95 -15.85 47.12
N GLU A 229 13.32 -14.74 47.74
CA GLU A 229 12.56 -13.49 47.67
C GLU A 229 12.33 -13.08 46.21
N PRO A 230 11.15 -12.52 45.86
CA PRO A 230 10.81 -12.20 44.49
C PRO A 230 11.55 -10.95 44.01
N ILE A 231 11.94 -10.95 42.73
CA ILE A 231 12.45 -9.75 42.05
C ILE A 231 11.62 -9.42 40.82
N SER A 232 11.29 -8.13 40.63
CA SER A 232 10.53 -7.69 39.48
C SER A 232 11.35 -6.84 38.53
N ALA A 233 11.05 -6.95 37.24
CA ALA A 233 11.56 -6.07 36.21
C ALA A 233 10.53 -5.88 35.08
N THR A 234 10.54 -4.70 34.47
CA THR A 234 9.74 -4.39 33.29
C THR A 234 10.70 -4.17 32.12
N PRO A 235 10.70 -5.01 31.06
CA PRO A 235 11.50 -4.82 29.87
C PRO A 235 11.15 -3.48 29.22
N ASN A 236 12.04 -2.50 29.36
CA ASN A 236 11.88 -1.16 28.83
C ASN A 236 13.21 -0.71 28.19
N GLY A 237 13.21 -0.51 26.88
CA GLY A 237 14.35 0.03 26.12
C GLY A 237 14.38 -0.42 24.66
N GLY A 238 14.52 0.53 23.72
CA GLY A 238 15.13 0.32 22.39
C GLY A 238 14.29 -0.27 21.24
N TYR A 239 12.97 -0.49 21.35
CA TYR A 239 12.19 -0.86 20.16
C TYR A 239 11.88 0.37 19.29
N SER A 240 12.70 0.64 18.27
CA SER A 240 12.22 1.36 17.09
C SER A 240 11.57 0.30 16.18
N PRO A 241 10.26 0.36 15.88
CA PRO A 241 9.69 -0.55 14.87
C PRO A 241 10.51 -0.44 13.58
N PRO A 242 10.70 -1.51 12.79
CA PRO A 242 11.36 -1.34 11.51
C PRO A 242 10.60 -0.31 10.65
N VAL A 243 11.31 0.35 9.73
CA VAL A 243 10.64 1.14 8.67
C VAL A 243 9.67 0.19 7.94
N PRO A 244 8.41 0.60 7.70
CA PRO A 244 7.44 -0.27 7.06
C PRO A 244 7.88 -0.72 5.66
N SER A 245 7.30 -1.83 5.19
CA SER A 245 7.43 -2.25 3.79
C SER A 245 6.61 -1.35 2.84
N ALA A 246 6.97 -1.34 1.56
CA ALA A 246 6.18 -0.65 0.54
C ALA A 246 4.76 -1.25 0.47
N PRO A 247 3.69 -0.42 0.55
CA PRO A 247 2.33 -0.93 0.39
C PRO A 247 2.03 -1.21 -1.09
N SER A 248 0.88 -1.84 -1.36
CA SER A 248 0.28 -1.83 -2.69
C SER A 248 -0.95 -0.94 -2.69
N ILE A 249 -1.16 -0.20 -3.77
CA ILE A 249 -2.28 0.72 -3.94
C ILE A 249 -3.12 0.30 -5.16
N SER A 250 -4.45 0.39 -5.05
CA SER A 250 -5.37 0.18 -6.17
C SER A 250 -6.52 1.18 -6.15
N LEU A 251 -7.11 1.44 -7.33
CA LEU A 251 -8.34 2.21 -7.45
C LEU A 251 -9.53 1.39 -6.94
N LEU A 252 -10.38 1.99 -6.11
CA LEU A 252 -11.68 1.43 -5.76
C LEU A 252 -12.79 2.16 -6.49
N GLU A 253 -12.74 3.49 -6.50
CA GLU A 253 -13.82 4.32 -7.00
C GLU A 253 -13.27 5.66 -7.48
N ARG A 254 -13.84 6.18 -8.57
CA ARG A 254 -13.58 7.55 -9.02
C ARG A 254 -14.90 8.22 -9.36
N ARG A 255 -15.21 9.31 -8.65
CA ARG A 255 -16.35 10.22 -8.90
C ARG A 255 -15.80 11.57 -9.29
N ASN A 256 -16.62 12.47 -9.84
CA ASN A 256 -16.17 13.76 -10.39
C ASN A 256 -15.15 14.54 -9.53
N SER A 257 -15.33 14.55 -8.21
CA SER A 257 -14.56 15.36 -7.26
C SER A 257 -13.59 14.56 -6.39
N TYR A 258 -13.63 13.23 -6.44
CA TYR A 258 -12.78 12.41 -5.57
C TYR A 258 -12.43 11.05 -6.15
N ILE A 259 -11.32 10.52 -5.66
CA ILE A 259 -10.86 9.15 -5.87
C ILE A 259 -10.83 8.42 -4.53
N LYS A 260 -11.37 7.21 -4.47
CA LYS A 260 -11.27 6.29 -3.34
C LYS A 260 -10.26 5.20 -3.69
N LEU A 261 -9.31 4.98 -2.79
CA LEU A 261 -8.19 4.08 -2.99
C LEU A 261 -8.24 2.93 -1.97
N SER A 262 -7.73 1.78 -2.37
CA SER A 262 -7.41 0.67 -1.46
C SER A 262 -5.89 0.64 -1.26
N ILE A 263 -5.46 0.51 -0.01
CA ILE A 263 -4.05 0.37 0.34
C ILE A 263 -3.88 -0.86 1.23
N ASN A 264 -3.10 -1.82 0.75
CA ASN A 264 -2.71 -3.00 1.52
C ASN A 264 -1.31 -2.77 2.11
N SER A 265 -1.17 -2.98 3.42
CA SER A 265 0.05 -2.65 4.18
C SER A 265 1.25 -3.49 3.81
N ASN A 266 1.04 -4.69 3.24
CA ASN A 266 2.08 -5.71 2.96
C ASN A 266 3.05 -5.95 4.15
N GLY A 267 2.70 -5.56 5.39
CA GLY A 267 3.62 -5.52 6.52
C GLY A 267 3.00 -5.11 7.85
N SER A 268 3.67 -5.47 8.94
CA SER A 268 3.36 -5.02 10.31
C SER A 268 3.96 -3.63 10.58
N TYR A 269 3.46 -2.92 11.60
CA TYR A 269 4.01 -1.64 12.10
C TYR A 269 3.71 -0.38 11.26
N VAL A 270 2.62 -0.36 10.49
CA VAL A 270 2.17 0.85 9.79
C VAL A 270 1.32 1.72 10.72
N SER A 271 1.66 3.01 10.81
CA SER A 271 0.85 4.00 11.51
C SER A 271 0.04 4.85 10.54
N ASN A 272 0.65 5.29 9.44
CA ASN A 272 0.02 6.15 8.44
C ASN A 272 0.42 5.75 7.01
N TYR A 273 -0.43 6.11 6.05
CA TYR A 273 -0.09 6.13 4.63
C TYR A 273 0.05 7.56 4.14
N LYS A 274 1.12 7.84 3.39
CA LYS A 274 1.26 9.07 2.61
C LYS A 274 0.98 8.76 1.16
N ILE A 275 -0.05 9.37 0.60
CA ILE A 275 -0.46 9.22 -0.79
C ILE A 275 0.06 10.44 -1.52
N TYR A 276 1.01 10.21 -2.42
CA TYR A 276 1.62 11.19 -3.29
C TYR A 276 0.87 11.22 -4.62
N TYR A 277 0.73 12.41 -5.21
CA TYR A 277 0.06 12.57 -6.48
C TYR A 277 0.62 13.77 -7.25
N ASP A 278 0.71 13.65 -8.57
CA ASP A 278 1.10 14.76 -9.44
C ASP A 278 0.61 14.54 -10.88
N ASN A 279 0.68 15.57 -11.70
CA ASN A 279 0.28 15.53 -13.11
C ASN A 279 1.34 14.90 -14.01
N ASP A 280 2.60 14.92 -13.61
CA ASP A 280 3.75 14.46 -14.40
C ASP A 280 4.37 13.15 -13.90
N GLY A 281 3.83 12.58 -12.82
CA GLY A 281 4.41 11.40 -12.17
C GLY A 281 5.57 11.73 -11.25
N TYR A 282 6.48 10.77 -11.10
CA TYR A 282 7.67 10.95 -10.28
C TYR A 282 8.64 11.98 -10.92
N PRO A 283 9.19 12.94 -10.15
CA PRO A 283 9.05 13.12 -8.70
C PRO A 283 7.78 13.85 -8.30
N TYR A 284 7.05 13.29 -7.32
CA TYR A 284 5.82 13.90 -6.81
C TYR A 284 6.11 15.09 -5.89
N SER A 285 5.36 16.18 -6.07
CA SER A 285 5.44 17.37 -5.21
C SER A 285 4.31 17.43 -4.18
N ASN A 286 3.17 16.80 -4.47
CA ASN A 286 1.99 16.83 -3.59
C ASN A 286 1.79 15.52 -2.85
N TYR A 287 1.30 15.59 -1.60
CA TYR A 287 0.91 14.41 -0.83
C TYR A 287 -0.14 14.73 0.24
N GLN A 288 -0.91 13.70 0.62
CA GLN A 288 -1.82 13.71 1.77
C GLN A 288 -1.53 12.52 2.69
N THR A 289 -1.67 12.71 4.00
CA THR A 289 -1.41 11.66 5.01
C THR A 289 -2.72 11.16 5.62
N PHE A 290 -2.86 9.85 5.73
CA PHE A 290 -4.02 9.15 6.29
C PHE A 290 -3.58 8.17 7.38
N SER A 291 -4.36 8.04 8.45
CA SER A 291 -4.17 6.97 9.43
C SER A 291 -4.38 5.60 8.78
N ALA A 292 -3.60 4.59 9.17
CA ALA A 292 -3.80 3.23 8.69
C ALA A 292 -5.20 2.71 9.09
N GLY A 293 -5.94 2.14 8.12
CA GLY A 293 -7.29 1.62 8.31
C GLY A 293 -8.41 2.66 8.14
N SER A 294 -8.10 3.88 7.70
CA SER A 294 -9.10 4.89 7.29
C SER A 294 -9.55 4.69 5.85
N ASP A 295 -10.68 5.31 5.47
CA ASP A 295 -11.04 5.49 4.06
C ASP A 295 -10.01 6.41 3.37
N TYR A 296 -9.35 5.92 2.33
CA TYR A 296 -8.34 6.67 1.59
C TYR A 296 -9.00 7.43 0.43
N VAL A 297 -9.53 8.61 0.72
CA VAL A 297 -10.22 9.46 -0.25
C VAL A 297 -9.41 10.72 -0.51
N LEU A 298 -9.03 10.95 -1.76
CA LEU A 298 -8.39 12.19 -2.23
C LEU A 298 -9.37 13.00 -3.07
N THR A 299 -9.39 14.31 -2.85
CA THR A 299 -10.10 15.25 -3.73
C THR A 299 -9.21 15.62 -4.90
N LEU A 300 -9.66 15.34 -6.12
CA LEU A 300 -8.94 15.59 -7.36
C LEU A 300 -9.86 16.28 -8.37
N THR A 301 -9.29 17.10 -9.24
CA THR A 301 -10.03 17.76 -10.31
C THR A 301 -10.48 16.74 -11.35
N ALA A 302 -11.72 16.87 -11.86
CA ALA A 302 -12.22 16.06 -12.97
C ALA A 302 -11.42 16.31 -14.26
N GLY A 303 -11.38 15.34 -15.17
CA GLY A 303 -10.74 15.50 -16.50
C GLY A 303 -9.21 15.57 -16.48
N THR A 304 -8.60 15.74 -15.30
CA THR A 304 -7.16 15.87 -15.12
C THR A 304 -6.52 14.49 -14.96
N THR A 305 -5.38 14.26 -15.62
CA THR A 305 -4.60 13.05 -15.40
C THR A 305 -3.71 13.20 -14.16
N TYR A 306 -3.74 12.21 -13.26
CA TYR A 306 -2.90 12.15 -12.07
C TYR A 306 -2.17 10.81 -11.99
N TYR A 307 -0.93 10.88 -11.56
CA TYR A 307 -0.09 9.74 -11.20
C TYR A 307 -0.02 9.65 -9.68
N LEU A 308 -0.39 8.52 -9.11
CA LEU A 308 -0.49 8.34 -7.66
C LEU A 308 0.37 7.18 -7.17
N ALA A 309 1.05 7.39 -6.06
CA ALA A 309 1.77 6.34 -5.34
C ALA A 309 1.65 6.54 -3.82
N ALA A 310 1.72 5.46 -3.05
CA ALA A 310 1.64 5.51 -1.60
C ALA A 310 2.95 5.06 -0.94
N LYS A 311 3.22 5.60 0.24
CA LYS A 311 4.20 5.07 1.19
C LYS A 311 3.52 4.74 2.51
N ALA A 312 3.97 3.67 3.14
CA ALA A 312 3.64 3.35 4.52
C ALA A 312 4.65 4.05 5.44
N SER A 313 4.21 4.52 6.61
CA SER A 313 5.07 5.26 7.53
C SER A 313 4.75 4.94 8.99
N ASN A 314 5.79 5.05 9.81
CA ASN A 314 5.72 5.03 11.27
C ASN A 314 6.80 5.96 11.84
N ASN A 315 7.00 5.94 13.16
CA ASN A 315 7.99 6.80 13.83
C ASN A 315 9.45 6.52 13.43
N SER A 316 9.74 5.40 12.79
CA SER A 316 11.10 5.05 12.33
C SER A 316 11.40 5.49 10.91
N GLY A 317 10.39 5.87 10.12
CA GLY A 317 10.57 6.37 8.75
C GLY A 317 9.47 5.96 7.78
N GLU A 318 9.70 6.26 6.50
CA GLU A 318 8.81 5.92 5.38
C GLU A 318 9.37 4.76 4.57
N SER A 319 8.47 3.92 4.06
CA SER A 319 8.81 2.86 3.12
C SER A 319 9.20 3.40 1.73
N ALA A 320 9.60 2.49 0.84
CA ALA A 320 9.65 2.79 -0.59
C ALA A 320 8.23 3.00 -1.15
N TYR A 321 8.13 3.62 -2.33
CA TYR A 321 6.85 3.79 -3.02
C TYR A 321 6.19 2.45 -3.36
N SER A 322 4.86 2.44 -3.34
CA SER A 322 4.03 1.39 -3.90
C SER A 322 4.18 1.29 -5.43
N ASN A 323 3.39 0.40 -6.05
CA ASN A 323 3.05 0.54 -7.46
C ASN A 323 2.39 1.91 -7.72
N GLU A 324 2.51 2.41 -8.95
CA GLU A 324 1.86 3.65 -9.39
C GLU A 324 0.48 3.33 -9.99
N ILE A 325 -0.48 4.23 -9.76
CA ILE A 325 -1.78 4.27 -10.44
C ILE A 325 -1.81 5.51 -11.33
N ILE A 326 -2.33 5.36 -12.54
CA ILE A 326 -2.57 6.46 -13.46
C ILE A 326 -4.08 6.69 -13.51
N ASP A 327 -4.57 7.75 -12.85
CA ASP A 327 -5.92 8.27 -13.07
C ASP A 327 -5.91 9.09 -14.35
N ASN A 328 -6.49 8.59 -15.43
CA ASN A 328 -6.49 9.28 -16.73
C ASN A 328 -7.64 10.30 -16.89
N GLY A 329 -8.32 10.65 -15.80
CA GLY A 329 -9.36 11.68 -15.73
C GLY A 329 -10.80 11.17 -15.95
N TRP A 330 -10.99 9.88 -16.24
CA TRP A 330 -12.31 9.25 -16.32
C TRP A 330 -12.89 9.01 -14.92
N TYR A 331 -14.19 9.27 -14.75
CA TYR A 331 -14.91 9.04 -13.50
C TYR A 331 -16.31 8.47 -13.75
N LEU A 332 -16.87 7.76 -12.78
CA LEU A 332 -18.25 7.30 -12.80
C LEU A 332 -19.18 8.47 -12.47
N GLU A 333 -19.99 8.86 -13.44
CA GLU A 333 -20.94 9.98 -13.33
C GLU A 333 -22.32 9.49 -12.87
N ILE A 334 -22.79 8.39 -13.47
CA ILE A 334 -24.08 7.76 -13.19
C ILE A 334 -23.82 6.28 -12.94
N ILE A 335 -24.31 5.76 -11.81
CA ILE A 335 -24.20 4.32 -11.46
C ILE A 335 -25.31 3.51 -12.16
N GLY A 336 -26.47 4.12 -12.38
CA GLY A 336 -27.67 3.47 -12.88
C GLY A 336 -28.73 3.31 -11.80
N ASP A 337 -29.90 2.79 -12.21
CA ASP A 337 -31.09 2.68 -11.36
C ASP A 337 -31.27 1.28 -10.75
N ASP A 338 -30.46 0.30 -11.15
CA ASP A 338 -30.47 -1.04 -10.53
C ASP A 338 -29.71 -1.00 -9.19
N PRO A 339 -30.39 -1.19 -8.05
CA PRO A 339 -29.75 -1.14 -6.73
C PRO A 339 -28.82 -2.33 -6.47
N ASN A 340 -28.90 -3.41 -7.26
CA ASN A 340 -28.07 -4.59 -7.13
C ASN A 340 -26.82 -4.54 -8.01
N ALA A 341 -26.73 -3.55 -8.90
CA ALA A 341 -25.65 -3.46 -9.86
C ALA A 341 -24.30 -3.15 -9.19
N ASP A 342 -23.32 -4.01 -9.47
CA ASP A 342 -21.91 -3.71 -9.27
C ASP A 342 -21.37 -3.00 -10.52
N VAL A 343 -20.98 -1.75 -10.32
CA VAL A 343 -20.50 -0.87 -11.39
C VAL A 343 -19.16 -0.29 -10.98
N SER A 344 -18.15 -0.54 -11.83
CA SER A 344 -16.82 0.01 -11.63
C SER A 344 -16.18 0.40 -12.96
N LEU A 345 -15.08 1.13 -12.88
CA LEU A 345 -14.31 1.53 -14.05
C LEU A 345 -12.88 1.00 -13.98
N GLY A 346 -12.31 0.71 -15.13
CA GLY A 346 -10.90 0.42 -15.31
C GLY A 346 -10.32 1.32 -16.40
N TYR A 347 -9.05 1.71 -16.29
CA TYR A 347 -8.41 2.53 -17.32
C TYR A 347 -7.91 1.66 -18.48
N ALA A 348 -8.10 2.15 -19.71
CA ALA A 348 -7.68 1.46 -20.92
C ALA A 348 -6.67 2.31 -21.73
N ASN A 349 -5.93 1.65 -22.62
CA ASN A 349 -4.87 2.27 -23.41
C ASN A 349 -5.39 3.43 -24.30
N GLY A 350 -4.51 4.38 -24.61
CA GLY A 350 -4.80 5.49 -25.52
C GLY A 350 -5.96 6.37 -25.02
N GLY A 351 -5.94 6.73 -23.74
CA GLY A 351 -6.92 7.62 -23.12
C GLY A 351 -8.31 7.00 -22.87
N GLY A 352 -8.43 5.68 -23.00
CA GLY A 352 -9.68 4.95 -22.91
C GLY A 352 -10.13 4.57 -21.50
N VAL A 353 -11.28 3.89 -21.43
CA VAL A 353 -11.89 3.39 -20.20
C VAL A 353 -12.67 2.10 -20.46
N SER A 354 -12.68 1.24 -19.45
CA SER A 354 -13.50 0.04 -19.33
C SER A 354 -14.61 0.28 -18.31
N LEU A 355 -15.82 -0.09 -18.66
CA LEU A 355 -16.98 -0.13 -17.79
C LEU A 355 -17.23 -1.59 -17.41
N PHE A 356 -17.26 -1.88 -16.12
CA PHE A 356 -17.77 -3.13 -15.56
C PHE A 356 -19.22 -2.90 -15.14
N LEU A 357 -20.12 -3.81 -15.53
CA LEU A 357 -21.54 -3.75 -15.20
C LEU A 357 -22.06 -5.15 -14.95
N ASP A 358 -22.34 -5.48 -13.69
CA ASP A 358 -22.99 -6.73 -13.30
C ASP A 358 -24.21 -6.41 -12.45
N ASN A 359 -25.41 -6.70 -12.95
CA ASN A 359 -26.65 -6.45 -12.20
C ASN A 359 -26.91 -7.49 -11.12
N ASN A 360 -26.09 -8.55 -11.04
CA ASN A 360 -26.20 -9.66 -10.08
C ASN A 360 -27.54 -10.42 -10.16
N GLY A 361 -28.22 -10.34 -11.31
CA GLY A 361 -29.54 -10.93 -11.55
C GLY A 361 -30.66 -10.34 -10.69
N LEU A 362 -31.86 -10.89 -10.83
CA LEU A 362 -33.04 -10.39 -10.10
C LEU A 362 -32.92 -10.58 -8.58
N ALA A 363 -32.94 -9.50 -7.80
CA ALA A 363 -32.98 -9.54 -6.32
C ALA A 363 -34.29 -8.97 -5.73
N GLY A 364 -35.42 -9.25 -6.39
CA GLY A 364 -36.77 -8.89 -5.93
C GLY A 364 -37.37 -7.65 -6.61
N GLU A 365 -36.61 -6.99 -7.48
CA GLU A 365 -37.05 -5.95 -8.40
C GLU A 365 -37.80 -6.53 -9.62
N PRO A 366 -38.64 -5.72 -10.28
CA PRO A 366 -39.26 -6.11 -11.54
C PRO A 366 -38.23 -6.31 -12.65
N GLU A 367 -38.48 -7.31 -13.49
CA GLU A 367 -37.69 -7.52 -14.71
C GLU A 367 -37.96 -6.39 -15.72
N GLY A 368 -36.92 -5.69 -16.17
CA GLY A 368 -37.06 -4.61 -17.13
C GLY A 368 -35.78 -3.83 -17.42
N TRP A 369 -35.89 -2.94 -18.41
CA TRP A 369 -34.85 -1.97 -18.73
C TRP A 369 -34.87 -0.84 -17.69
N VAL A 370 -33.70 -0.48 -17.20
CA VAL A 370 -33.48 0.59 -16.24
C VAL A 370 -32.37 1.52 -16.72
N GLN A 371 -32.20 2.68 -16.11
CA GLN A 371 -31.09 3.57 -16.45
C GLN A 371 -29.77 2.84 -16.17
N GLY A 372 -28.93 2.72 -17.20
CA GLY A 372 -27.60 2.14 -17.04
C GLY A 372 -26.53 3.16 -16.65
N PRO A 373 -25.31 2.68 -16.34
CA PRO A 373 -24.22 3.52 -15.89
C PRO A 373 -23.61 4.38 -17.00
N TRP A 374 -23.03 5.51 -16.60
CA TRP A 374 -22.25 6.40 -17.46
C TRP A 374 -20.94 6.80 -16.77
N LEU A 375 -19.84 6.54 -17.46
CA LEU A 375 -18.51 7.09 -17.20
C LEU A 375 -18.35 8.38 -17.99
N ARG A 376 -17.64 9.36 -17.43
CA ARG A 376 -17.38 10.64 -18.07
C ARG A 376 -15.93 11.06 -17.90
N LYS A 377 -15.43 11.79 -18.89
CA LYS A 377 -14.16 12.50 -18.84
C LYS A 377 -14.35 13.90 -19.39
N ASP A 378 -14.20 14.90 -18.54
CA ASP A 378 -14.19 16.30 -18.96
C ASP A 378 -12.88 16.64 -19.67
N LEU A 379 -12.95 17.50 -20.68
CA LEU A 379 -11.79 18.06 -21.35
C LEU A 379 -11.51 19.43 -20.73
N LEU A 380 -10.35 19.58 -20.09
CA LEU A 380 -9.93 20.86 -19.52
C LEU A 380 -9.69 21.90 -20.62
N ASP A 381 -9.15 21.44 -21.74
CA ASP A 381 -8.98 22.19 -22.97
C ASP A 381 -9.98 21.65 -24.01
N PRO A 382 -11.09 22.36 -24.28
CA PRO A 382 -12.04 21.97 -25.30
C PRO A 382 -11.38 21.77 -26.67
N ILE A 383 -11.82 20.74 -27.40
CA ILE A 383 -11.29 20.46 -28.73
C ILE A 383 -12.16 21.15 -29.76
N GLU A 384 -11.60 22.08 -30.53
CA GLU A 384 -12.31 22.74 -31.63
C GLU A 384 -12.71 21.74 -32.72
N LEU A 385 -13.98 21.80 -33.12
CA LEU A 385 -14.55 20.99 -34.18
C LEU A 385 -14.44 21.68 -35.54
N GLN A 386 -13.34 21.41 -36.21
CA GLN A 386 -13.13 21.71 -37.62
C GLN A 386 -13.97 20.77 -38.50
N PRO A 387 -14.27 21.12 -39.77
CA PRO A 387 -15.13 20.31 -40.64
C PRO A 387 -14.79 18.84 -40.88
N ASN A 388 -13.51 18.48 -40.83
CA ASN A 388 -13.06 17.08 -40.94
C ASN A 388 -12.61 16.50 -39.63
N THR A 389 -13.10 17.04 -38.51
CA THR A 389 -12.73 16.47 -37.22
C THR A 389 -13.28 15.07 -37.13
N VAL A 390 -12.39 14.09 -37.31
CA VAL A 390 -12.70 12.68 -37.19
C VAL A 390 -12.26 12.22 -35.82
N ILE A 391 -13.11 11.43 -35.19
CA ILE A 391 -12.75 10.76 -33.95
C ILE A 391 -12.58 9.28 -34.25
N LYS A 392 -11.41 8.73 -33.91
CA LYS A 392 -11.12 7.31 -34.02
C LYS A 392 -11.11 6.71 -32.62
N TRP A 393 -11.78 5.59 -32.45
CA TRP A 393 -11.65 4.77 -31.24
C TRP A 393 -11.82 3.29 -31.57
N THR A 394 -11.38 2.43 -30.66
CA THR A 394 -11.67 1.00 -30.70
C THR A 394 -12.54 0.65 -29.50
N GLN A 395 -13.63 -0.08 -29.71
CA GLN A 395 -14.47 -0.57 -28.62
C GLN A 395 -14.63 -2.09 -28.61
N PHE A 396 -14.94 -2.61 -27.43
CA PHE A 396 -15.31 -3.99 -27.16
C PHE A 396 -16.59 -3.99 -26.34
N ASP A 397 -17.65 -4.55 -26.91
CA ASP A 397 -18.98 -4.62 -26.32
C ASP A 397 -19.28 -6.06 -25.90
N LYS A 398 -19.64 -6.29 -24.63
CA LYS A 398 -19.95 -7.64 -24.14
C LYS A 398 -21.38 -8.06 -24.43
N ALA A 399 -22.33 -7.13 -24.42
CA ALA A 399 -23.75 -7.44 -24.52
C ALA A 399 -24.61 -6.22 -24.87
N HIS A 400 -25.68 -6.42 -25.64
CA HIS A 400 -26.63 -5.36 -25.99
C HIS A 400 -26.02 -4.15 -26.71
N SER A 401 -25.53 -3.12 -26.03
CA SER A 401 -24.88 -1.97 -26.67
C SER A 401 -24.05 -1.11 -25.72
N LEU A 402 -22.75 -0.98 -26.00
CA LEU A 402 -21.86 0.02 -25.42
C LEU A 402 -21.98 1.36 -26.16
N HIS A 403 -22.08 2.45 -25.41
CA HIS A 403 -22.19 3.82 -25.92
C HIS A 403 -20.85 4.53 -25.80
N PHE A 404 -20.46 5.26 -26.84
CA PHE A 404 -19.43 6.28 -26.77
C PHE A 404 -20.03 7.62 -27.18
N ALA A 405 -19.99 8.61 -26.29
CA ALA A 405 -20.70 9.87 -26.50
C ALA A 405 -19.79 11.09 -26.30
N LEU A 406 -20.11 12.17 -27.02
CA LEU A 406 -19.37 13.42 -27.02
C LEU A 406 -20.30 14.54 -26.56
N LEU A 407 -19.88 15.34 -25.58
CA LEU A 407 -20.58 16.58 -25.24
C LEU A 407 -20.09 17.66 -26.19
N ILE A 408 -20.99 18.18 -27.02
CA ILE A 408 -20.65 19.15 -28.05
C ILE A 408 -21.32 20.49 -27.74
N ASN A 409 -20.52 21.54 -27.71
CA ASN A 409 -21.00 22.92 -27.75
C ASN A 409 -21.21 23.35 -29.20
N ASP A 410 -22.38 23.90 -29.52
CA ASP A 410 -22.77 24.32 -30.87
C ASP A 410 -22.70 25.83 -31.10
N SER A 411 -22.87 26.26 -32.35
CA SER A 411 -22.82 27.68 -32.75
C SER A 411 -23.92 28.55 -32.14
N ASN A 412 -24.94 27.95 -31.53
CA ASN A 412 -25.99 28.64 -30.79
C ASN A 412 -25.69 28.70 -29.28
N GLY A 413 -24.58 28.09 -28.84
CA GLY A 413 -24.19 27.98 -27.44
C GLY A 413 -24.87 26.86 -26.68
N ASN A 414 -25.59 25.94 -27.33
CA ASN A 414 -26.16 24.78 -26.66
C ASN A 414 -25.10 23.69 -26.45
N GLU A 415 -25.28 22.89 -25.40
CA GLU A 415 -24.46 21.71 -25.14
C GLU A 415 -25.33 20.45 -25.31
N ASN A 416 -25.04 19.65 -26.33
CA ASN A 416 -25.80 18.43 -26.63
C ASN A 416 -24.88 17.20 -26.72
N TRP A 417 -25.43 16.03 -26.39
CA TRP A 417 -24.72 14.76 -26.49
C TRP A 417 -24.88 14.15 -27.88
N LEU A 418 -23.77 13.90 -28.55
CA LEU A 418 -23.71 13.08 -29.76
C LEU A 418 -23.27 11.66 -29.38
N ILE A 419 -24.11 10.66 -29.61
CA ILE A 419 -23.97 9.29 -29.09
C ILE A 419 -23.75 8.30 -30.22
N TYR A 420 -22.62 7.59 -30.16
CA TYR A 420 -22.27 6.49 -31.05
C TYR A 420 -22.55 5.15 -30.35
N SER A 421 -23.40 4.33 -30.95
CA SER A 421 -23.86 3.08 -30.33
C SER A 421 -24.18 2.02 -31.39
N ALA A 422 -23.17 1.26 -31.80
CA ALA A 422 -23.24 0.35 -32.97
C ALA A 422 -24.25 -0.81 -32.83
N ASN A 423 -24.54 -1.26 -31.62
CA ASN A 423 -25.50 -2.35 -31.40
C ASN A 423 -26.88 -1.84 -30.91
N ALA A 424 -27.20 -0.56 -31.18
CA ALA A 424 -28.45 0.09 -30.77
C ALA A 424 -29.21 0.69 -31.96
N ASP A 425 -29.37 -0.09 -33.04
CA ASP A 425 -30.04 0.34 -34.28
C ASP A 425 -31.48 0.83 -34.07
N ASN A 426 -32.13 0.35 -33.01
CA ASN A 426 -33.45 0.82 -32.58
C ASN A 426 -33.46 2.24 -31.99
N HIS A 427 -32.30 2.84 -31.72
CA HIS A 427 -32.15 4.21 -31.20
C HIS A 427 -31.60 5.20 -32.24
N TRP A 428 -31.03 4.78 -33.36
CA TRP A 428 -30.42 5.68 -34.38
C TRP A 428 -31.38 6.68 -35.05
N GLY A 429 -32.67 6.64 -34.73
CA GLY A 429 -33.65 7.65 -35.17
C GLY A 429 -34.00 8.68 -34.09
N GLU A 430 -33.44 8.56 -32.89
CA GLU A 430 -33.59 9.52 -31.81
C GLU A 430 -32.55 10.62 -31.95
N THR A 431 -32.95 11.88 -31.77
CA THR A 431 -32.04 13.03 -31.86
C THR A 431 -30.81 12.87 -30.97
N GLY A 432 -29.64 12.92 -31.59
CA GLY A 432 -28.34 12.78 -30.93
C GLY A 432 -27.76 11.37 -31.01
N TRP A 433 -28.51 10.38 -31.50
CA TRP A 433 -28.03 9.00 -31.67
C TRP A 433 -27.64 8.75 -33.12
N VAL A 434 -26.34 8.74 -33.37
CA VAL A 434 -25.80 8.65 -34.73
C VAL A 434 -26.13 7.29 -35.35
N ASN A 435 -26.59 7.32 -36.60
CA ASN A 435 -26.77 6.13 -37.42
C ASN A 435 -25.43 5.50 -37.81
N MET A 436 -25.12 4.33 -37.24
CA MET A 436 -23.85 3.62 -37.47
C MET A 436 -23.86 2.73 -38.72
N GLY A 437 -24.94 2.74 -39.51
CA GLY A 437 -25.04 2.14 -40.84
C GLY A 437 -25.31 0.62 -40.87
N ASP A 438 -24.50 -0.18 -40.16
CA ASP A 438 -24.61 -1.65 -40.16
C ASP A 438 -25.29 -2.16 -38.87
N PRO A 439 -26.55 -2.64 -38.93
CA PRO A 439 -27.29 -3.10 -37.75
C PRO A 439 -26.86 -4.48 -37.25
N THR A 440 -25.85 -5.11 -37.87
CA THR A 440 -25.39 -6.44 -37.47
C THR A 440 -24.81 -6.41 -36.06
N ARG A 441 -25.45 -7.14 -35.14
CA ARG A 441 -25.00 -7.21 -33.75
C ARG A 441 -23.67 -7.95 -33.62
N ARG A 442 -22.67 -7.28 -33.06
CA ARG A 442 -21.32 -7.84 -32.82
C ARG A 442 -20.95 -7.67 -31.35
N TYR A 443 -20.93 -8.81 -30.67
CA TYR A 443 -20.56 -8.90 -29.26
C TYR A 443 -19.25 -9.65 -29.11
N ASN A 444 -18.49 -9.30 -28.08
CA ASN A 444 -17.22 -9.92 -27.73
C ASN A 444 -16.17 -9.86 -28.85
N GLN A 445 -16.21 -8.78 -29.63
CA GLN A 445 -15.28 -8.50 -30.72
C GLN A 445 -14.78 -7.06 -30.59
N TRP A 446 -13.54 -6.82 -31.04
CA TRP A 446 -12.99 -5.47 -31.12
C TRP A 446 -13.39 -4.85 -32.46
N GLU A 447 -14.01 -3.67 -32.40
CA GLU A 447 -14.37 -2.88 -33.57
C GLU A 447 -13.71 -1.51 -33.49
N THR A 448 -13.32 -0.97 -34.65
CA THR A 448 -12.75 0.38 -34.74
C THR A 448 -13.68 1.26 -35.55
N PHE A 449 -14.01 2.41 -34.98
CA PHE A 449 -14.87 3.42 -35.58
C PHE A 449 -14.05 4.66 -35.89
N MET A 450 -14.43 5.36 -36.97
CA MET A 450 -13.79 6.60 -37.41
C MET A 450 -14.81 7.55 -38.09
N PRO A 451 -15.87 7.98 -37.39
CA PRO A 451 -16.85 8.92 -37.93
C PRO A 451 -16.32 10.36 -38.07
N ASN A 452 -17.03 11.15 -38.88
CA ASN A 452 -16.86 12.60 -38.96
C ASN A 452 -17.87 13.27 -38.00
N ILE A 453 -17.34 13.85 -36.92
CA ILE A 453 -18.15 14.39 -35.83
C ILE A 453 -19.04 15.54 -36.31
N ARG A 454 -18.55 16.38 -37.23
CA ARG A 454 -19.31 17.53 -37.70
C ARG A 454 -20.48 17.11 -38.57
N SER A 455 -20.24 16.20 -39.52
CA SER A 455 -21.29 15.66 -40.39
C SER A 455 -22.40 15.05 -39.56
N ASP A 456 -22.05 14.19 -38.61
CA ASP A 456 -23.01 13.52 -37.74
C ASP A 456 -23.79 14.53 -36.89
N TYR A 457 -23.11 15.51 -36.29
CA TYR A 457 -23.79 16.50 -35.45
C TYR A 457 -24.75 17.39 -36.26
N ILE A 458 -24.37 17.79 -37.47
CA ILE A 458 -25.25 18.57 -38.35
C ILE A 458 -26.45 17.73 -38.80
N GLU A 459 -26.26 16.44 -39.06
CA GLU A 459 -27.37 15.54 -39.40
C GLU A 459 -28.37 15.44 -38.24
N GLU A 460 -27.87 15.25 -37.02
CA GLU A 460 -28.70 15.08 -35.82
C GLU A 460 -29.39 16.38 -35.37
N TYR A 461 -28.67 17.51 -35.40
CA TYR A 461 -29.12 18.75 -34.78
C TYR A 461 -29.39 19.89 -35.76
N SER A 462 -28.99 19.78 -37.03
CA SER A 462 -29.07 20.86 -38.03
C SER A 462 -28.40 22.17 -37.61
N VAL A 463 -27.40 22.09 -36.72
CA VAL A 463 -26.61 23.22 -36.21
C VAL A 463 -25.13 22.91 -36.36
N THR A 464 -24.32 23.94 -36.56
CA THR A 464 -22.86 23.80 -36.64
C THR A 464 -22.28 23.54 -35.26
N PRO A 465 -21.56 22.43 -35.04
CA PRO A 465 -20.82 22.22 -33.80
C PRO A 465 -19.54 23.07 -33.75
N GLN A 466 -19.10 23.41 -32.54
CA GLN A 466 -17.90 24.25 -32.31
C GLN A 466 -16.84 23.56 -31.47
N TYR A 467 -17.20 22.91 -30.36
CA TYR A 467 -16.21 22.30 -29.46
C TYR A 467 -16.69 20.97 -28.87
N ILE A 468 -15.77 20.02 -28.70
CA ILE A 468 -15.95 18.88 -27.80
C ILE A 468 -15.55 19.32 -26.39
N LEU A 469 -16.45 19.13 -25.43
CA LEU A 469 -16.26 19.49 -24.03
C LEU A 469 -15.97 18.29 -23.13
N ALA A 470 -16.49 17.11 -23.48
CA ALA A 470 -16.35 15.90 -22.68
C ALA A 470 -16.57 14.63 -23.51
N PHE A 471 -16.03 13.52 -23.01
CA PHE A 471 -16.35 12.18 -23.46
C PHE A 471 -17.22 11.46 -22.43
N ARG A 472 -18.04 10.53 -22.90
CA ARG A 472 -18.84 9.61 -22.09
C ARG A 472 -18.75 8.18 -22.62
N VAL A 473 -18.73 7.21 -21.72
CA VAL A 473 -18.91 5.78 -22.04
C VAL A 473 -20.01 5.25 -21.17
N GLY A 474 -21.03 4.66 -21.77
CA GLY A 474 -22.18 4.14 -21.02
C GLY A 474 -22.67 2.83 -21.60
N HIS A 475 -23.68 2.27 -20.95
CA HIS A 475 -24.29 1.03 -21.38
C HIS A 475 -25.77 0.99 -20.99
N PHE A 476 -26.60 0.30 -21.76
CA PHE A 476 -27.95 -0.03 -21.31
C PHE A 476 -27.92 -1.02 -20.15
N SER A 477 -28.95 -1.06 -19.30
CA SER A 477 -29.00 -1.99 -18.18
C SER A 477 -30.35 -2.70 -18.11
N TYR A 478 -30.30 -4.02 -17.90
CA TYR A 478 -31.48 -4.87 -17.77
C TYR A 478 -31.40 -5.67 -16.48
N THR A 479 -32.39 -5.52 -15.60
CA THR A 479 -32.31 -5.99 -14.20
C THR A 479 -32.04 -7.49 -14.04
N SER A 480 -32.39 -8.33 -15.01
CA SER A 480 -32.13 -9.77 -14.92
C SER A 480 -30.74 -10.22 -15.40
N TRP A 481 -29.85 -9.31 -15.81
CA TRP A 481 -28.50 -9.65 -16.21
C TRP A 481 -27.65 -10.16 -15.04
N ASP A 482 -26.98 -11.29 -15.27
CA ASP A 482 -26.09 -11.94 -14.31
C ASP A 482 -24.69 -12.11 -14.92
N GLY A 483 -23.67 -11.60 -14.25
CA GLY A 483 -22.31 -11.49 -14.77
C GLY A 483 -22.02 -10.14 -15.45
N ASP A 484 -20.76 -9.93 -15.83
CA ASP A 484 -20.30 -8.67 -16.41
C ASP A 484 -20.75 -8.47 -17.87
N HIS A 485 -21.64 -7.51 -18.08
CA HIS A 485 -22.22 -7.09 -19.36
C HIS A 485 -21.66 -5.75 -19.85
N GLY A 486 -20.59 -5.23 -19.22
CA GLY A 486 -20.02 -3.93 -19.60
C GLY A 486 -19.23 -3.94 -20.90
N GLY A 487 -18.20 -3.09 -21.00
CA GLY A 487 -17.42 -2.97 -22.23
C GLY A 487 -16.19 -2.10 -22.08
N THR A 488 -15.49 -1.84 -23.17
CA THR A 488 -14.26 -1.05 -23.16
C THR A 488 -14.15 -0.19 -24.39
N VAL A 489 -13.79 1.09 -24.21
CA VAL A 489 -13.35 2.01 -25.27
C VAL A 489 -11.87 2.31 -25.07
N LYS A 490 -11.07 2.27 -26.12
CA LYS A 490 -9.62 2.55 -26.10
C LYS A 490 -9.14 3.25 -27.37
N ASN A 491 -7.91 3.74 -27.35
CA ASN A 491 -7.26 4.39 -28.49
C ASN A 491 -8.10 5.56 -29.04
N ILE A 492 -8.65 6.40 -28.15
CA ILE A 492 -9.43 7.57 -28.52
C ILE A 492 -8.47 8.61 -29.13
N GLN A 493 -8.72 8.98 -30.38
CA GLN A 493 -7.93 9.96 -31.12
C GLN A 493 -8.88 10.91 -31.84
N VAL A 494 -8.83 12.20 -31.50
CA VAL A 494 -9.48 13.24 -32.30
C VAL A 494 -8.43 13.77 -33.26
N ARG A 495 -8.71 13.75 -34.56
CA ARG A 495 -7.83 14.31 -35.59
C ARG A 495 -8.51 15.50 -36.21
N THR A 496 -7.82 16.63 -36.19
CA THR A 496 -8.19 17.89 -36.82
C THR A 496 -7.37 18.10 -38.09
N ASN A 497 -7.82 19.01 -38.94
CA ASN A 497 -7.10 19.42 -40.16
C ASN A 497 -5.81 20.18 -39.81
N THR A 498 -5.79 20.88 -38.68
CA THR A 498 -4.57 21.47 -38.12
C THR A 498 -3.88 20.48 -37.19
N LEU A 499 -2.57 20.28 -37.36
CA LEU A 499 -1.76 19.48 -36.44
C LEU A 499 -1.76 20.13 -35.04
N ASP A 500 -1.99 19.32 -34.00
CA ASP A 500 -1.97 19.72 -32.58
C ASP A 500 -0.68 19.25 -31.86
N ARG A 501 0.13 18.43 -32.53
CA ARG A 501 1.40 17.86 -32.03
C ARG A 501 2.32 17.50 -33.20
N LEU A 502 3.57 17.15 -32.88
CA LEU A 502 4.48 16.54 -33.85
C LEU A 502 3.90 15.21 -34.34
N GLU A 503 3.87 15.00 -35.65
CA GLU A 503 3.35 13.77 -36.23
C GLU A 503 4.33 13.09 -37.18
N THR A 504 4.22 11.76 -37.26
CA THR A 504 4.91 10.94 -38.23
C THR A 504 3.89 10.11 -39.00
N TRP A 505 3.85 10.30 -40.31
CA TRP A 505 2.94 9.62 -41.23
C TRP A 505 3.67 8.49 -41.95
N SER A 506 2.95 7.37 -42.15
CA SER A 506 3.43 6.18 -42.86
C SER A 506 2.26 5.43 -43.49
N GLY A 507 2.53 4.64 -44.54
CA GLY A 507 1.50 3.88 -45.24
C GLY A 507 0.51 4.78 -46.00
N ILE A 508 -0.77 4.40 -46.05
CA ILE A 508 -1.81 5.18 -46.74
C ILE A 508 -2.44 6.19 -45.78
N VAL A 509 -2.39 7.47 -46.13
CA VAL A 509 -3.03 8.58 -45.41
C VAL A 509 -4.05 9.23 -46.34
N ASN A 510 -5.33 9.21 -45.98
CA ASN A 510 -6.38 9.88 -46.74
C ASN A 510 -6.66 11.27 -46.14
N VAL A 511 -6.80 12.27 -47.00
CA VAL A 511 -6.99 13.68 -46.67
C VAL A 511 -8.22 14.19 -47.42
N SER A 512 -9.24 14.68 -46.72
CA SER A 512 -10.50 15.14 -47.33
C SER A 512 -10.76 16.65 -47.25
N GLY A 513 -9.84 17.39 -46.65
CA GLY A 513 -9.77 18.85 -46.71
C GLY A 513 -8.36 19.28 -46.33
N ASP A 514 -8.18 20.56 -46.04
CA ASP A 514 -6.83 21.07 -45.78
C ASP A 514 -6.13 20.38 -44.61
N VAL A 515 -4.80 20.27 -44.71
CA VAL A 515 -3.92 19.89 -43.61
C VAL A 515 -3.01 21.08 -43.34
N ILE A 516 -3.04 21.60 -42.11
CA ILE A 516 -2.22 22.73 -41.70
C ILE A 516 -1.16 22.23 -40.71
N ILE A 517 0.11 22.42 -41.05
CA ILE A 517 1.25 22.26 -40.14
C ILE A 517 1.54 23.63 -39.51
N PRO A 518 1.19 23.90 -38.24
CA PRO A 518 1.47 25.17 -37.57
C PRO A 518 2.96 25.48 -37.46
N SER A 519 3.31 26.76 -37.28
CA SER A 519 4.68 27.27 -37.22
C SER A 519 5.58 26.69 -36.13
N THR A 520 5.02 25.97 -35.17
CA THR A 520 5.77 25.33 -34.07
C THR A 520 5.90 23.82 -34.22
N LEU A 521 5.34 23.23 -35.28
CA LEU A 521 5.23 21.79 -35.42
C LEU A 521 5.94 21.28 -36.68
N THR A 522 6.38 20.03 -36.58
CA THR A 522 6.95 19.27 -37.68
C THR A 522 6.04 18.11 -38.05
N LEU A 523 5.75 17.98 -39.34
CA LEU A 523 5.18 16.76 -39.92
C LEU A 523 6.30 15.97 -40.62
N THR A 524 6.49 14.71 -40.23
CA THR A 524 7.47 13.80 -40.85
C THR A 524 6.75 12.72 -41.66
N LEU A 525 7.14 12.49 -42.92
CA LEU A 525 6.64 11.38 -43.73
C LEU A 525 7.76 10.37 -43.94
N LEU A 526 7.48 9.10 -43.64
CA LEU A 526 8.42 8.00 -43.88
C LEU A 526 8.39 7.55 -45.36
N PRO A 527 9.46 6.91 -45.87
CA PRO A 527 9.45 6.27 -47.18
C PRO A 527 8.22 5.37 -47.40
N GLY A 528 7.72 5.34 -48.63
CA GLY A 528 6.52 4.56 -49.01
C GLY A 528 5.17 5.14 -48.57
N THR A 529 5.16 6.28 -47.91
CA THR A 529 3.90 6.95 -47.55
C THR A 529 3.13 7.39 -48.80
N SER A 530 1.84 7.10 -48.85
CA SER A 530 0.91 7.61 -49.86
C SER A 530 -0.12 8.52 -49.21
N VAL A 531 0.05 9.83 -49.38
CA VAL A 531 -0.94 10.85 -49.02
C VAL A 531 -1.91 11.03 -50.17
N ILE A 532 -3.18 10.76 -49.92
CA ILE A 532 -4.26 10.71 -50.90
C ILE A 532 -5.28 11.79 -50.59
N PHE A 533 -5.34 12.83 -51.43
CA PHE A 533 -6.26 13.97 -51.29
C PHE A 533 -7.57 13.72 -52.03
N THR A 534 -8.72 14.01 -51.42
CA THR A 534 -10.03 13.79 -52.05
C THR A 534 -10.18 14.67 -53.30
N ALA A 535 -10.53 14.03 -54.41
CA ALA A 535 -10.63 14.69 -55.70
C ALA A 535 -11.78 15.70 -55.78
N ASN A 536 -11.49 16.93 -56.22
CA ASN A 536 -12.46 17.98 -56.55
C ASN A 536 -13.38 18.38 -55.38
N SER A 537 -12.94 18.13 -54.15
CA SER A 537 -13.63 18.53 -52.95
C SER A 537 -12.65 19.07 -51.93
N ASP A 538 -13.20 19.91 -51.07
CA ASP A 538 -12.56 20.34 -49.85
C ASP A 538 -13.67 20.48 -48.82
N ASP A 539 -13.56 19.69 -47.78
CA ASP A 539 -14.49 19.73 -46.68
C ASP A 539 -14.21 20.95 -45.76
N TYR A 540 -13.13 21.75 -45.98
CA TYR A 540 -12.76 22.94 -45.20
C TYR A 540 -12.20 24.13 -46.03
N ASP A 541 -13.06 25.10 -46.38
CA ASP A 541 -12.68 26.36 -47.07
C ASP A 541 -12.00 27.40 -46.13
N GLY A 542 -10.91 27.02 -45.46
CA GLY A 542 -10.27 27.84 -44.41
C GLY A 542 -8.76 28.04 -44.53
N GLY A 543 -8.15 27.71 -45.66
CA GLY A 543 -6.85 28.25 -46.04
C GLY A 543 -6.80 29.78 -45.86
N MET A 544 -5.73 30.30 -45.23
CA MET A 544 -5.55 31.74 -45.09
C MET A 544 -5.22 32.36 -46.45
N GLY A 545 -6.11 33.22 -46.96
CA GLY A 545 -5.77 34.31 -47.87
C GLY A 545 -5.57 33.92 -49.34
N GLU A 546 -6.56 34.30 -50.17
CA GLU A 546 -6.51 34.38 -51.65
C GLU A 546 -6.68 33.08 -52.46
N TYR A 547 -6.60 31.89 -51.87
CA TYR A 547 -6.58 30.65 -52.67
C TYR A 547 -7.72 29.66 -52.37
N SER A 548 -8.94 30.14 -52.11
CA SER A 548 -10.14 29.29 -52.06
C SER A 548 -10.41 28.68 -53.43
N SER A 549 -9.93 27.45 -53.63
CA SER A 549 -10.56 26.49 -54.51
C SER A 549 -11.18 25.42 -53.62
N ASN A 550 -12.30 24.83 -54.03
CA ASN A 550 -12.93 23.73 -53.31
C ASN A 550 -12.06 22.44 -53.39
N LEU A 551 -10.76 22.51 -53.08
CA LEU A 551 -9.73 21.49 -53.27
C LEU A 551 -8.86 21.37 -52.01
N CYS A 552 -8.56 20.16 -51.56
CA CYS A 552 -7.73 19.94 -50.38
C CYS A 552 -6.29 20.49 -50.57
N GLU A 553 -5.72 21.04 -49.49
CA GLU A 553 -4.36 21.60 -49.46
C GLU A 553 -3.48 20.99 -48.38
N LEU A 554 -2.17 20.87 -48.62
CA LEU A 554 -1.19 20.65 -47.53
C LEU A 554 -0.45 21.97 -47.28
N VAL A 555 -0.88 22.69 -46.26
CA VAL A 555 -0.37 24.01 -45.88
C VAL A 555 0.71 23.87 -44.80
N VAL A 556 1.92 24.28 -45.14
CA VAL A 556 3.09 24.23 -44.27
C VAL A 556 3.37 25.64 -43.74
N LYS A 557 3.10 25.86 -42.45
CA LYS A 557 3.53 27.06 -41.70
C LYS A 557 4.69 26.77 -40.76
N GLY A 558 4.90 25.52 -40.38
CA GLY A 558 6.05 25.03 -39.60
C GLY A 558 7.02 24.28 -40.48
N LYS A 559 7.29 23.01 -40.17
CA LYS A 559 8.28 22.20 -40.90
C LYS A 559 7.66 20.94 -41.52
N LEU A 560 7.95 20.69 -42.79
CA LEU A 560 7.64 19.44 -43.46
C LEU A 560 8.92 18.67 -43.77
N VAL A 561 9.02 17.43 -43.30
CA VAL A 561 10.14 16.52 -43.62
C VAL A 561 9.59 15.32 -44.38
N ALA A 562 9.69 15.33 -45.70
CA ALA A 562 9.31 14.22 -46.56
C ALA A 562 10.56 13.61 -47.21
N GLN A 563 11.07 12.55 -46.60
CA GLN A 563 12.27 11.83 -47.07
C GLN A 563 11.87 10.46 -47.62
N GLY A 564 11.59 10.41 -48.93
CA GLY A 564 11.29 9.18 -49.65
C GLY A 564 12.54 8.41 -50.09
N ASP A 565 12.33 7.19 -50.61
CA ASP A 565 13.33 6.48 -51.41
C ASP A 565 12.93 6.57 -52.89
N PRO A 566 13.54 7.46 -53.69
CA PRO A 566 13.12 7.67 -55.09
C PRO A 566 13.29 6.43 -55.97
N GLU A 567 14.10 5.45 -55.58
CA GLU A 567 14.36 4.25 -56.38
C GLU A 567 13.42 3.09 -56.02
N ASN A 568 13.07 2.94 -54.73
CA ASN A 568 12.33 1.78 -54.26
C ASN A 568 10.99 2.12 -53.59
N ASP A 569 10.91 3.22 -52.86
CA ASP A 569 9.78 3.52 -51.98
C ASP A 569 9.52 5.04 -51.87
N PRO A 570 9.12 5.69 -52.97
CA PRO A 570 8.91 7.12 -52.97
C PRO A 570 7.67 7.50 -52.14
N ILE A 571 7.65 8.73 -51.66
CA ILE A 571 6.44 9.29 -51.01
C ILE A 571 5.50 9.81 -52.09
N TYR A 572 4.24 9.37 -52.10
CA TYR A 572 3.23 9.86 -53.04
C TYR A 572 2.34 10.93 -52.42
N PHE A 573 2.20 12.06 -53.11
CA PHE A 573 1.13 13.03 -52.91
C PHE A 573 0.26 13.03 -54.16
N LYS A 574 -0.98 12.54 -54.05
CA LYS A 574 -1.85 12.29 -55.21
C LYS A 574 -3.33 12.46 -54.88
N SER A 575 -4.14 12.59 -55.93
CA SER A 575 -5.59 12.55 -55.80
C SER A 575 -6.10 11.14 -55.43
N SER A 576 -7.29 11.09 -54.82
CA SER A 576 -8.08 9.88 -54.59
C SER A 576 -8.67 9.31 -55.89
N SER A 577 -8.69 10.09 -56.97
CA SER A 577 -9.07 9.57 -58.28
C SER A 577 -7.96 8.65 -58.79
N ASN A 578 -8.33 7.46 -59.29
CA ASN A 578 -7.39 6.55 -59.96
C ASN A 578 -7.07 7.00 -61.40
N SER A 579 -7.14 8.31 -61.68
CA SER A 579 -6.94 8.89 -63.00
C SER A 579 -5.73 9.84 -63.00
N ASN A 580 -5.22 10.19 -64.19
CA ASN A 580 -4.19 11.23 -64.34
C ASN A 580 -4.81 12.61 -64.55
N ASN A 581 -6.05 12.84 -64.11
CA ASN A 581 -6.68 14.14 -64.22
C ASN A 581 -5.92 15.15 -63.34
N PRO A 582 -5.52 16.30 -63.89
CA PRO A 582 -4.85 17.34 -63.13
C PRO A 582 -5.85 18.24 -62.39
N GLY A 583 -5.40 18.92 -61.33
CA GLY A 583 -6.19 19.94 -60.63
C GLY A 583 -7.26 19.40 -59.68
N GLU A 584 -7.11 18.16 -59.22
CA GLU A 584 -8.09 17.48 -58.36
C GLU A 584 -7.84 17.72 -56.86
N TRP A 585 -6.70 18.31 -56.50
CA TRP A 585 -6.38 18.88 -55.19
C TRP A 585 -5.48 20.09 -55.42
N TYR A 586 -5.27 20.97 -54.45
CA TYR A 586 -4.60 22.24 -54.73
C TYR A 586 -3.08 22.09 -54.92
N GLY A 587 -2.41 21.46 -53.96
CA GLY A 587 -0.96 21.34 -53.94
C GLY A 587 -0.36 21.34 -52.53
N ILE A 588 0.96 21.26 -52.47
CA ILE A 588 1.73 21.48 -51.24
C ILE A 588 2.11 22.97 -51.19
N VAL A 589 1.63 23.68 -50.18
CA VAL A 589 1.78 25.13 -50.04
C VAL A 589 2.67 25.43 -48.85
N PHE A 590 3.83 26.03 -49.10
CA PHE A 590 4.71 26.56 -48.05
C PHE A 590 4.43 28.04 -47.87
N GLU A 591 4.02 28.41 -46.67
CA GLU A 591 3.83 29.80 -46.27
C GLU A 591 5.16 30.44 -45.87
N ASN A 592 5.22 31.77 -45.85
CA ASN A 592 6.43 32.53 -45.47
C ASN A 592 6.87 32.34 -44.01
N THR A 593 6.08 31.60 -43.23
CA THR A 593 6.39 31.20 -41.85
C THR A 593 7.04 29.82 -41.77
N ALA A 594 6.98 29.03 -42.85
CA ALA A 594 7.56 27.70 -42.86
C ALA A 594 9.07 27.75 -42.62
N GLU A 595 9.58 26.71 -41.95
CA GLU A 595 10.99 26.59 -41.71
C GLU A 595 11.73 26.27 -43.02
N ASP A 596 12.78 27.04 -43.31
CA ASP A 596 13.69 26.85 -44.44
C ASP A 596 14.32 25.45 -44.50
N GLU A 597 14.38 24.76 -43.35
CA GLU A 597 14.87 23.38 -43.25
C GLU A 597 13.84 22.32 -43.71
N SER A 598 12.69 22.73 -44.24
CA SER A 598 11.72 21.81 -44.83
C SER A 598 12.32 21.12 -46.06
N GLU A 599 12.01 19.83 -46.20
CA GLU A 599 12.63 18.96 -47.20
C GLU A 599 11.57 18.15 -47.94
N LEU A 600 11.62 18.25 -49.27
CA LEU A 600 10.93 17.35 -50.19
C LEU A 600 12.01 16.57 -50.95
N TYR A 601 12.25 15.34 -50.52
CA TYR A 601 13.21 14.43 -51.13
C TYR A 601 12.52 13.15 -51.60
N GLY A 602 12.72 12.76 -52.85
CA GLY A 602 12.24 11.47 -53.36
C GLY A 602 10.71 11.31 -53.37
N CYS A 603 9.97 12.40 -53.56
CA CYS A 603 8.51 12.40 -53.61
C CYS A 603 7.99 12.32 -55.05
N VAL A 604 6.77 11.80 -55.22
CA VAL A 604 5.98 11.86 -56.45
C VAL A 604 4.75 12.72 -56.17
N ILE A 605 4.69 13.90 -56.77
CA ILE A 605 3.64 14.90 -56.57
C ILE A 605 2.86 15.03 -57.87
N LYS A 606 1.58 14.64 -57.83
CA LYS A 606 0.74 14.58 -59.05
C LYS A 606 -0.73 14.87 -58.82
N ASN A 607 -1.44 15.17 -59.90
CA ASN A 607 -2.86 15.50 -59.95
C ASN A 607 -3.23 16.83 -59.25
N ALA A 608 -2.25 17.62 -58.80
CA ALA A 608 -2.51 18.87 -58.11
C ALA A 608 -2.86 20.00 -59.09
N LYS A 609 -3.34 21.13 -58.57
CA LYS A 609 -3.48 22.38 -59.32
C LYS A 609 -2.10 23.00 -59.54
N TYR A 610 -1.32 23.10 -58.47
CA TYR A 610 0.11 23.41 -58.46
C TYR A 610 0.83 22.27 -57.73
N GLY A 611 1.96 21.78 -58.25
CA GLY A 611 2.67 20.69 -57.58
C GLY A 611 3.20 21.14 -56.21
N ILE A 612 4.08 22.14 -56.23
CA ILE A 612 4.62 22.82 -55.05
C ILE A 612 4.44 24.32 -55.23
N TYR A 613 3.92 24.98 -54.20
CA TYR A 613 3.79 26.43 -54.13
C TYR A 613 4.61 26.95 -52.95
N ASP A 614 5.73 27.60 -53.24
CA ASP A 614 6.62 28.20 -52.25
C ASP A 614 6.37 29.71 -52.16
N TYR A 615 5.87 30.16 -51.02
CA TYR A 615 5.61 31.55 -50.71
C TYR A 615 6.66 32.11 -49.74
N GLY A 616 7.80 32.51 -50.28
CA GLY A 616 8.82 33.27 -49.53
C GLY A 616 9.74 32.48 -48.63
N THR A 617 10.03 31.21 -48.94
CA THR A 617 10.91 30.34 -48.11
C THR A 617 12.15 29.86 -48.87
N ASN A 618 13.08 29.18 -48.18
CA ASN A 618 14.32 28.61 -48.75
C ASN A 618 14.33 27.07 -48.77
N LEU A 619 13.26 26.46 -49.30
CA LEU A 619 13.06 25.00 -49.29
C LEU A 619 14.15 24.22 -50.01
N ASN A 620 14.36 22.98 -49.58
CA ASN A 620 15.07 21.97 -50.36
C ASN A 620 14.10 21.09 -51.16
N ILE A 621 14.16 21.17 -52.49
CA ILE A 621 13.35 20.37 -53.42
C ILE A 621 14.29 19.50 -54.24
N GLU A 622 14.45 18.23 -53.84
CA GLU A 622 15.44 17.30 -54.40
C GLU A 622 14.83 15.97 -54.88
N LYS A 623 15.25 15.48 -56.06
CA LYS A 623 14.94 14.12 -56.56
C LYS A 623 13.44 13.77 -56.57
N ASN A 624 12.58 14.77 -56.76
CA ASN A 624 11.14 14.57 -56.85
C ASN A 624 10.69 14.35 -58.30
N SER A 625 9.56 13.67 -58.47
CA SER A 625 8.79 13.64 -59.71
C SER A 625 7.54 14.50 -59.56
N ILE A 626 7.52 15.66 -60.22
CA ILE A 626 6.46 16.66 -60.13
C ILE A 626 5.72 16.71 -61.47
N ILE A 627 4.63 15.96 -61.56
CA ILE A 627 4.03 15.56 -62.84
C ILE A 627 2.51 15.63 -62.85
N TYR A 628 1.92 15.85 -64.03
CA TYR A 628 0.46 15.85 -64.21
C TYR A 628 -0.29 16.81 -63.28
N ASN A 629 0.28 18.00 -63.05
CA ASN A 629 -0.40 19.08 -62.33
C ASN A 629 -1.05 20.06 -63.33
N GLN A 630 -2.14 20.73 -62.93
CA GLN A 630 -2.98 21.53 -63.86
C GLN A 630 -2.25 22.74 -64.41
N TYR A 631 -1.48 23.41 -63.56
CA TYR A 631 -0.72 24.59 -63.94
C TYR A 631 0.77 24.31 -63.79
N THR A 632 1.41 24.93 -62.80
CA THR A 632 2.86 24.93 -62.66
C THR A 632 3.32 23.77 -61.78
N GLY A 633 4.43 23.14 -62.14
CA GLY A 633 5.09 22.14 -61.30
C GLY A 633 5.58 22.75 -59.98
N VAL A 634 6.49 23.73 -60.06
CA VAL A 634 7.01 24.47 -58.89
C VAL A 634 6.80 25.97 -59.07
N VAL A 635 6.09 26.60 -58.14
CA VAL A 635 5.93 28.06 -58.06
C VAL A 635 6.85 28.59 -56.95
N CYS A 636 7.68 29.58 -57.28
CA CYS A 636 8.46 30.37 -56.33
C CYS A 636 7.90 31.79 -56.34
N ASN A 637 7.28 32.23 -55.25
CA ASN A 637 6.61 33.53 -55.13
C ASN A 637 7.11 34.31 -53.91
N SER A 638 7.06 35.65 -53.98
CA SER A 638 7.19 36.56 -52.84
C SER A 638 8.51 36.37 -52.09
N TYR A 639 9.62 36.62 -52.79
CA TYR A 639 11.00 36.48 -52.28
C TYR A 639 11.46 35.04 -52.00
N ALA A 640 10.74 34.03 -52.50
CA ALA A 640 11.15 32.63 -52.39
C ALA A 640 12.53 32.40 -52.99
N SER A 641 13.42 31.72 -52.27
CA SER A 641 14.76 31.33 -52.76
C SER A 641 15.07 29.85 -52.51
N PRO A 642 14.20 28.92 -52.94
CA PRO A 642 14.42 27.49 -52.74
C PRO A 642 15.58 26.99 -53.59
N THR A 643 16.17 25.89 -53.14
CA THR A 643 17.14 25.12 -53.90
C THR A 643 16.43 23.94 -54.58
N ILE A 644 16.40 23.96 -55.91
CA ILE A 644 15.64 23.01 -56.74
C ILE A 644 16.63 22.20 -57.57
N TYR A 645 16.79 20.91 -57.27
CA TYR A 645 17.73 20.08 -58.03
C TYR A 645 17.42 18.59 -58.17
N ASP A 646 17.96 17.99 -59.23
CA ASP A 646 17.81 16.57 -59.56
C ASP A 646 16.34 16.11 -59.67
N ASN A 647 15.38 17.03 -59.93
CA ASN A 647 13.96 16.72 -60.06
C ASN A 647 13.56 16.40 -61.52
N TYR A 648 12.49 15.61 -61.67
CA TYR A 648 11.74 15.42 -62.91
C TYR A 648 10.47 16.28 -62.88
N ILE A 649 10.44 17.36 -63.66
CA ILE A 649 9.31 18.32 -63.69
C ILE A 649 8.70 18.29 -65.09
N GLN A 650 7.69 17.44 -65.27
CA GLN A 650 7.20 17.06 -66.60
C GLN A 650 5.68 16.92 -66.66
N PHE A 651 5.10 17.04 -67.85
CA PHE A 651 3.66 16.79 -68.06
C PHE A 651 2.73 17.68 -67.23
N ASN A 652 3.18 18.88 -66.84
CA ASN A 652 2.34 19.87 -66.17
C ASN A 652 1.64 20.76 -67.21
N GLY A 653 0.41 21.17 -66.94
CA GLY A 653 -0.45 21.88 -67.89
C GLY A 653 -0.10 23.35 -68.14
N SER A 654 0.97 23.87 -67.51
CA SER A 654 1.54 25.18 -67.80
C SER A 654 3.07 25.15 -67.71
N TRP A 655 3.68 25.88 -66.78
CA TRP A 655 5.13 26.01 -66.66
C TRP A 655 5.73 24.86 -65.83
N GLY A 656 6.97 24.49 -66.11
CA GLY A 656 7.70 23.58 -65.23
C GLY A 656 8.00 24.27 -63.88
N ILE A 657 8.75 25.37 -63.94
CA ILE A 657 9.09 26.23 -62.80
C ILE A 657 8.69 27.67 -63.12
N TRP A 658 8.04 28.35 -62.18
CA TRP A 658 7.70 29.76 -62.29
C TRP A 658 8.25 30.55 -61.12
N CYS A 659 9.17 31.48 -61.41
CA CYS A 659 9.72 32.44 -60.46
C CYS A 659 8.98 33.77 -60.60
N TYR A 660 8.33 34.21 -59.54
CA TYR A 660 7.50 35.40 -59.49
C TYR A 660 7.81 36.26 -58.26
N ASP A 661 7.63 37.58 -58.39
CA ASP A 661 7.77 38.59 -57.34
C ASP A 661 9.06 38.47 -56.49
N HIS A 662 10.16 38.96 -57.04
CA HIS A 662 11.47 39.04 -56.37
C HIS A 662 12.07 37.70 -55.92
N SER A 663 11.57 36.58 -56.45
CA SER A 663 12.07 35.24 -56.12
C SER A 663 13.42 34.95 -56.80
N SER A 664 14.32 34.29 -56.09
CA SER A 664 15.70 34.02 -56.53
C SER A 664 16.12 32.57 -56.27
N PRO A 665 15.38 31.56 -56.79
CA PRO A 665 15.72 30.16 -56.55
C PRO A 665 17.04 29.76 -57.19
N TYR A 666 17.71 28.78 -56.59
CA TYR A 666 18.88 28.13 -57.15
C TYR A 666 18.48 26.82 -57.82
N ILE A 667 18.61 26.75 -59.15
CA ILE A 667 18.08 25.67 -59.99
C ILE A 667 19.24 24.95 -60.68
N ARG A 668 19.37 23.63 -60.45
CA ARG A 668 20.42 22.81 -61.09
C ARG A 668 19.98 21.37 -61.36
N HIS A 669 20.48 20.79 -62.45
CA HIS A 669 20.31 19.34 -62.76
C HIS A 669 18.86 18.82 -62.78
N ASN A 670 17.88 19.69 -62.99
CA ASN A 670 16.48 19.27 -63.15
C ASN A 670 16.23 18.87 -64.60
N ARG A 671 15.42 17.83 -64.80
CA ARG A 671 14.84 17.50 -66.11
C ARG A 671 13.47 18.16 -66.21
N ILE A 672 13.41 19.25 -66.97
CA ILE A 672 12.19 20.03 -67.18
C ILE A 672 11.77 19.86 -68.65
N SER A 673 10.79 19.00 -68.92
CA SER A 673 10.37 18.70 -70.29
C SER A 673 8.88 18.34 -70.37
N ASP A 674 8.30 18.38 -71.56
CA ASP A 674 6.94 17.90 -71.80
C ASP A 674 5.87 18.60 -70.94
N ASN A 675 6.11 19.84 -70.51
CA ASN A 675 5.08 20.71 -69.94
C ASN A 675 4.37 21.46 -71.08
N ASP A 676 3.10 21.81 -70.91
CA ASP A 676 2.28 22.39 -71.98
C ASP A 676 2.69 23.84 -72.35
N SER A 677 3.51 24.49 -71.51
CA SER A 677 4.09 25.81 -71.75
C SER A 677 5.63 25.79 -71.60
N TRP A 678 6.24 26.86 -71.09
CA TRP A 678 7.69 26.99 -70.91
C TRP A 678 8.23 26.12 -69.76
N GLY A 679 9.46 25.63 -69.90
CA GLY A 679 10.14 24.90 -68.82
C GLY A 679 10.40 25.76 -67.59
N LEU A 680 10.96 26.95 -67.78
CA LEU A 680 11.23 27.92 -66.71
C LEU A 680 10.76 29.32 -67.14
N VAL A 681 10.04 30.00 -66.25
CA VAL A 681 9.63 31.40 -66.44
C VAL A 681 10.07 32.23 -65.24
N CYS A 682 10.65 33.40 -65.49
CA CYS A 682 10.92 34.41 -64.47
C CYS A 682 10.19 35.72 -64.80
N SER A 683 9.51 36.30 -63.81
CA SER A 683 8.82 37.59 -63.97
C SER A 683 8.83 38.40 -62.66
N VAL A 684 8.46 39.68 -62.75
CA VAL A 684 8.35 40.62 -61.63
C VAL A 684 9.59 40.62 -60.74
N CYS A 685 10.71 41.12 -61.29
CA CYS A 685 11.99 41.27 -60.58
C CYS A 685 12.62 39.97 -60.05
N SER A 686 12.10 38.80 -60.43
CA SER A 686 12.71 37.52 -60.07
C SER A 686 14.03 37.29 -60.80
N SER A 687 14.98 36.63 -60.14
CA SER A 687 16.35 36.43 -60.61
C SER A 687 16.85 35.00 -60.31
N PRO A 688 16.29 33.95 -60.95
CA PRO A 688 16.73 32.59 -60.70
C PRO A 688 18.20 32.39 -61.08
N GLN A 689 18.92 31.62 -60.26
CA GLN A 689 20.30 31.24 -60.53
C GLN A 689 20.32 29.84 -61.14
N LEU A 690 20.70 29.75 -62.41
CA LEU A 690 20.81 28.48 -63.12
C LEU A 690 22.26 28.00 -63.10
N SER A 691 22.47 26.75 -62.70
CA SER A 691 23.75 26.09 -62.88
C SER A 691 23.56 24.70 -63.49
N GLY A 692 24.42 24.37 -64.44
CA GLY A 692 24.46 23.05 -65.06
C GLY A 692 25.90 22.70 -65.38
N GLU A 693 26.26 21.44 -65.21
CA GLU A 693 27.46 20.92 -65.86
C GLU A 693 27.17 20.76 -67.35
N ASN A 694 28.07 21.28 -68.20
CA ASN A 694 28.11 20.98 -69.63
C ASN A 694 28.45 19.48 -69.79
N SER A 695 27.47 18.60 -69.60
CA SER A 695 27.61 17.19 -69.90
C SER A 695 26.87 16.90 -71.20
N SER A 696 27.54 16.24 -72.14
CA SER A 696 26.95 15.68 -73.36
C SER A 696 26.00 14.51 -73.09
N ASN A 697 25.42 14.47 -71.89
CA ASN A 697 24.47 13.50 -71.38
C ASN A 697 23.16 14.26 -71.11
N PRO A 698 21.98 13.63 -71.27
CA PRO A 698 20.67 14.30 -71.32
C PRO A 698 20.17 14.87 -69.97
N TYR A 699 21.07 15.23 -69.06
CA TYR A 699 20.79 15.65 -67.68
C TYR A 699 21.24 17.10 -67.37
N GLY A 700 21.63 17.89 -68.38
CA GLY A 700 21.89 19.32 -68.22
C GLY A 700 20.59 20.12 -68.39
N ALA A 701 20.30 21.03 -67.46
CA ALA A 701 19.24 22.01 -67.60
C ALA A 701 19.38 22.76 -68.93
N ASN A 702 18.44 22.56 -69.85
CA ASN A 702 18.22 23.35 -71.05
C ASN A 702 16.78 23.83 -71.06
#